data_AF-A0A850MSE9-F1
#
_entry.id   AF-A0A850MSE9-F1
#
_cell.length_a   1.000
_cell.length_b   1.000
_cell.length_c   1.000
_cell.angle_alpha   90.00
_cell.angle_beta   90.00
_cell.angle_gamma   90.00
#
_symmetry.space_group_name_H-M   'P 1'
#
loop_
_entity.id
_entity.type
_entity.pdbx_description
1 polymer ?
#
loop_
_entity_poly.entity_id
_entity_poly.type
_entity_poly.pdbx_seq_one_letter_code
_entity_poly.pdbx_strand_id
1 'polypeptide(L)'
;MKLRKYFLISSALMLLLCIVSFFLNVPRASNGMVIFDRSNSKLNTPIVSSGSNRDLIDSVFDAKVLEYQDLEYFKQLHEPSLQATYEALYILDALGKLDRVNQTASINYVMSHYDIGVNRFMDTLAFRYLDTNFSQMYYPLSSVLEANCYAVLSLDILGSLDLIDGQEMINFIWSCYNPVSSGFIGQSYDADLEDGFKTSTADNTYHAVIALDLLMNDWAGHASEKNDIIQFVNDLQLPGGGSWSAGGFLNDEDAGIDSLYPLFEPNLLSSYYAMKTLEVFGLEDSIRTADFHQFLTNLYDTDNDYFRVSYLDYGINYTNIVATAIGLELSDITNFGGIDRNGVINFILMNRNSKGNWDQSTRVVHHELIDTFQIMRSLKNSQEITQLTFESKNQIGNATQLYYQTDGYSQLSNDYTSMNLIHSIASSFDLFGRMSELDIQSLYESIKDSYIEHSYGQYSAKVFSGYLIKTDEFIGLRTHPIEYYSSGNRDHVDEISFISSHESTHFALDSLRKIFKLDDFALEFDLLGLIDGIIASQFLNDSYYDNFGAFTPMWPYMADRSEFLNARIFFEYSYHAMRSLEILADHLSLNLLDLNFDKVALYSYVDRNIVETPSMLYFDPKYTSDLEVILENTYYMIRVLQALNSYNKNSQKIKNFVESSLDYDNIKNIYYSYKISELLDLDISFDSYLAQELVQILHSGEYNEFYLTSDREAIGHEVFSWICDMARNSEIRIEAHYSSVVPLGGHNHVEVSLYNLVVRDFGTYITFKFESDQVGTHVFSKSANDTYAEDISIPINAENHPTISGFLRAYEGTQLKAEFNVSFSTSYTLSINELTVNENPSGMDFFINGSILSGGISYPLSFGRAFINIHVDGQLIDEQQFAHQEYPRYSLFSLTFEPDTNAQYYFEIFLNDGIQPSVSIGNVTFGEGSSKRAFSYEKEIQIAIPIMVVFMVVPGSVIAYSTKQLKESKKALDHKR
;
A
#
# COMPACT_ATOMS: atom_id res chain seq x y z
N MET A 1 0.95 23.73 62.16
CA MET A 1 1.51 22.46 61.64
C MET A 1 0.94 22.02 60.29
N LYS A 2 -0.22 22.50 59.81
CA LYS A 2 -0.72 22.21 58.44
C LYS A 2 -0.12 23.09 57.33
N LEU A 3 0.38 24.31 57.61
CA LEU A 3 0.99 25.17 56.59
C LEU A 3 2.37 24.72 56.09
N ARG A 4 3.16 23.96 56.89
CA ARG A 4 4.48 23.45 56.45
C ARG A 4 4.39 22.27 55.48
N LYS A 5 3.30 21.50 55.47
CA LYS A 5 3.10 20.39 54.51
C LYS A 5 2.71 20.89 53.11
N TYR A 6 1.91 21.96 53.01
CA TYR A 6 1.55 22.54 51.71
C TYR A 6 2.70 23.26 51.03
N PHE A 7 3.57 23.93 51.80
CA PHE A 7 4.77 24.57 51.24
C PHE A 7 5.78 23.54 50.72
N LEU A 8 5.97 22.41 51.41
CA LEU A 8 6.85 21.32 50.94
C LEU A 8 6.31 20.60 49.70
N ILE A 9 4.99 20.42 49.61
CA ILE A 9 4.37 19.78 48.43
C ILE A 9 4.36 20.73 47.23
N SER A 10 4.10 22.04 47.42
CA SER A 10 4.18 22.99 46.30
C SER A 10 5.61 23.25 45.84
N SER A 11 6.59 23.22 46.77
CA SER A 11 8.02 23.33 46.43
C SER A 11 8.52 22.10 45.67
N ALA A 12 8.07 20.90 46.06
CA ALA A 12 8.40 19.66 45.35
C ALA A 12 7.75 19.58 43.97
N LEU A 13 6.52 20.10 43.81
CA LEU A 13 5.82 20.14 42.52
C LEU A 13 6.43 21.19 41.57
N MET A 14 6.87 22.34 42.09
CA MET A 14 7.64 23.32 41.30
C MET A 14 9.03 22.80 40.94
N LEU A 15 9.70 22.05 41.82
CA LEU A 15 10.99 21.44 41.50
C LEU A 15 10.83 20.37 40.41
N LEU A 16 9.74 19.59 40.44
CA LEU A 16 9.45 18.58 39.43
C LEU A 16 9.13 19.23 38.06
N LEU A 17 8.39 20.34 38.04
CA LEU A 17 8.07 21.09 36.82
C LEU A 17 9.30 21.82 36.25
N CYS A 18 10.21 22.33 37.08
CA CYS A 18 11.46 22.94 36.62
C CYS A 18 12.50 21.91 36.14
N ILE A 19 12.48 20.68 36.63
CA ILE A 19 13.36 19.60 36.16
C ILE A 19 12.92 19.11 34.77
N VAL A 20 11.62 19.05 34.48
CA VAL A 20 11.10 18.68 33.15
C VAL A 20 11.41 19.74 32.09
N SER A 21 11.47 21.02 32.46
CA SER A 21 11.84 22.11 31.53
C SER A 21 13.34 22.23 31.25
N PHE A 22 14.21 21.51 31.98
CA PHE A 22 15.67 21.59 31.80
C PHE A 22 16.24 20.45 30.94
N PHE A 23 15.44 19.46 30.54
CA PHE A 23 15.88 18.34 29.70
C PHE A 23 15.62 18.50 28.19
N LEU A 24 15.06 19.63 27.76
CA LEU A 24 14.89 19.95 26.34
C LEU A 24 15.74 21.17 25.98
N ASN A 25 17.06 20.98 25.79
CA ASN A 25 17.89 21.65 24.77
C ASN A 25 19.41 21.34 24.89
N VAL A 26 19.89 20.37 24.08
CA VAL A 26 21.15 20.36 23.23
C VAL A 26 22.56 20.45 23.92
N PRO A 27 23.72 19.91 23.42
CA PRO A 27 24.08 18.79 22.50
C PRO A 27 25.19 17.79 23.01
N ARG A 28 25.30 16.64 22.30
CA ARG A 28 26.45 15.71 22.02
C ARG A 28 27.54 15.31 23.06
N ALA A 29 27.65 13.98 23.20
CA ALA A 29 28.85 13.09 23.15
C ALA A 29 29.56 12.57 24.44
N SER A 30 29.71 11.24 24.44
CA SER A 30 30.73 10.35 25.04
C SER A 30 30.47 9.61 26.39
N ASN A 31 30.20 8.30 26.22
CA ASN A 31 30.71 7.09 26.87
C ASN A 31 30.54 6.78 28.38
N GLY A 32 29.93 5.61 28.64
CA GLY A 32 30.04 4.79 29.86
C GLY A 32 28.76 4.00 30.20
N MET A 33 28.32 3.04 29.37
CA MET A 33 28.60 1.58 29.49
C MET A 33 27.65 0.81 30.45
N VAL A 34 26.58 0.22 29.89
CA VAL A 34 26.02 -1.10 30.24
C VAL A 34 25.59 -1.74 28.91
N ILE A 35 26.13 -2.92 28.61
CA ILE A 35 26.11 -3.59 27.31
C ILE A 35 24.99 -4.64 27.32
N PHE A 36 24.02 -4.48 26.42
CA PHE A 36 23.35 -5.57 25.72
C PHE A 36 23.39 -5.20 24.25
N ASP A 37 24.28 -5.89 23.52
CA ASP A 37 24.54 -5.69 22.11
C ASP A 37 23.42 -6.36 21.30
N ARG A 38 22.46 -5.53 20.88
CA ARG A 38 21.39 -5.90 19.93
C ARG A 38 21.69 -5.25 18.58
N SER A 39 22.94 -5.34 18.13
CA SER A 39 23.35 -4.88 16.80
C SER A 39 23.90 -6.03 15.97
N ASN A 40 23.01 -6.65 15.20
CA ASN A 40 23.32 -7.21 13.87
C ASN A 40 22.08 -7.63 13.07
N SER A 41 20.89 -7.04 13.32
CA SER A 41 20.06 -6.68 12.17
C SER A 41 20.64 -5.39 11.62
N LYS A 42 20.99 -5.37 10.33
CA LYS A 42 21.02 -4.10 9.63
C LYS A 42 19.58 -3.58 9.67
N LEU A 43 19.23 -2.83 10.71
CA LEU A 43 18.22 -1.79 10.55
C LEU A 43 18.81 -0.89 9.46
N ASN A 44 18.37 -1.11 8.23
CA ASN A 44 18.48 -0.11 7.18
C ASN A 44 17.78 1.12 7.76
N THR A 45 18.57 2.05 8.31
CA THR A 45 18.10 3.42 8.54
C THR A 45 17.36 3.85 7.29
N PRO A 46 16.12 4.37 7.38
CA PRO A 46 15.32 4.71 6.22
C PRO A 46 16.18 5.56 5.28
N ILE A 47 16.60 4.97 4.17
CA ILE A 47 17.24 5.74 3.12
C ILE A 47 16.05 6.40 2.45
N VAL A 48 15.72 7.61 2.90
CA VAL A 48 14.86 8.50 2.15
C VAL A 48 15.46 8.57 0.75
N SER A 49 14.71 8.07 -0.23
CA SER A 49 15.06 8.22 -1.63
C SER A 49 15.43 9.68 -1.87
N SER A 50 16.61 9.95 -2.45
CA SER A 50 17.00 11.32 -2.79
C SER A 50 16.22 11.89 -3.98
N GLY A 51 15.33 11.10 -4.59
CA GLY A 51 14.46 11.49 -5.70
C GLY A 51 13.06 11.87 -5.25
N SER A 52 12.32 12.57 -6.11
CA SER A 52 10.91 12.87 -5.89
C SER A 52 10.07 11.58 -5.95
N ASN A 53 8.86 11.57 -5.36
CA ASN A 53 7.95 10.42 -5.48
C ASN A 53 7.58 10.11 -6.93
N ARG A 54 7.62 11.12 -7.81
CA ARG A 54 7.47 10.93 -9.24
C ARG A 54 8.62 10.09 -9.81
N ASP A 55 9.86 10.43 -9.48
CA ASP A 55 11.03 9.67 -9.95
C ASP A 55 10.99 8.22 -9.47
N LEU A 56 10.49 7.99 -8.24
CA LEU A 56 10.26 6.65 -7.70
C LEU A 56 9.24 5.87 -8.55
N ILE A 57 8.07 6.47 -8.80
CA ILE A 57 7.02 5.87 -9.65
C ILE A 57 7.56 5.56 -11.06
N ASP A 58 8.24 6.53 -11.69
CA ASP A 58 8.82 6.36 -13.03
C ASP A 58 9.88 5.24 -13.04
N SER A 59 10.69 5.12 -11.98
CA SER A 59 11.69 4.05 -11.87
C SER A 59 11.07 2.65 -11.75
N VAL A 60 9.93 2.51 -11.07
CA VAL A 60 9.21 1.22 -10.97
C VAL A 60 8.59 0.84 -12.31
N PHE A 61 8.00 1.80 -13.03
CA PHE A 61 7.53 1.56 -14.40
C PHE A 61 8.66 1.04 -15.31
N ASP A 62 9.79 1.75 -15.33
CA ASP A 62 10.93 1.37 -16.17
C ASP A 62 11.49 0.00 -15.77
N ALA A 63 11.54 -0.29 -14.46
CA ALA A 63 11.94 -1.59 -13.95
C ALA A 63 11.00 -2.72 -14.42
N LYS A 64 9.68 -2.51 -14.40
CA LYS A 64 8.71 -3.52 -14.86
C LYS A 64 8.81 -3.79 -16.36
N VAL A 65 9.04 -2.75 -17.18
CA VAL A 65 9.27 -2.92 -18.62
C VAL A 65 10.52 -3.75 -18.87
N LEU A 66 11.64 -3.41 -18.21
CA LEU A 66 12.91 -4.13 -18.36
C LEU A 66 12.81 -5.57 -17.84
N GLU A 67 12.15 -5.77 -16.70
CA GLU A 67 11.94 -7.09 -16.11
C GLU A 67 11.23 -8.03 -17.08
N TYR A 68 10.12 -7.60 -17.68
CA TYR A 68 9.38 -8.42 -18.63
C TYR A 68 10.17 -8.66 -19.93
N GLN A 69 10.93 -7.67 -20.41
CA GLN A 69 11.78 -7.83 -21.59
C GLN A 69 12.90 -8.86 -21.39
N ASP A 70 13.45 -8.93 -20.18
CA ASP A 70 14.56 -9.82 -19.84
C ASP A 70 14.10 -11.24 -19.47
N LEU A 71 12.92 -11.36 -18.85
CA LEU A 71 12.46 -12.60 -18.22
C LEU A 71 11.20 -13.20 -18.82
N GLU A 72 10.42 -12.42 -19.59
CA GLU A 72 9.11 -12.80 -20.14
C GLU A 72 8.02 -13.04 -19.06
N TYR A 73 8.27 -12.60 -17.82
CA TYR A 73 7.30 -12.59 -16.72
C TYR A 73 7.62 -11.44 -15.75
N PHE A 74 6.66 -11.08 -14.90
CA PHE A 74 6.90 -10.15 -13.78
C PHE A 74 7.21 -10.94 -12.51
N LYS A 75 8.28 -10.55 -11.80
CA LYS A 75 8.68 -11.26 -10.59
C LYS A 75 7.63 -11.07 -9.51
N GLN A 76 7.14 -12.19 -9.01
CA GLN A 76 6.29 -12.24 -7.83
C GLN A 76 7.16 -12.41 -6.59
N LEU A 77 6.79 -11.70 -5.52
CA LEU A 77 7.25 -12.01 -4.18
C LEU A 77 6.25 -12.93 -3.49
N HIS A 78 6.73 -14.07 -3.02
CA HIS A 78 6.05 -15.13 -2.30
C HIS A 78 6.62 -15.23 -0.88
N GLU A 79 5.76 -15.61 0.06
CA GLU A 79 6.09 -15.72 1.47
C GLU A 79 7.18 -16.79 1.69
N PRO A 80 8.33 -16.42 2.27
CA PRO A 80 9.32 -17.40 2.68
C PRO A 80 8.82 -18.27 3.85
N SER A 81 9.33 -19.49 3.96
CA SER A 81 9.07 -20.35 5.13
C SER A 81 10.33 -21.03 5.64
N LEU A 82 10.27 -21.52 6.89
CA LEU A 82 11.33 -22.33 7.48
C LEU A 82 11.50 -23.64 6.72
N GLN A 83 10.40 -24.24 6.23
CA GLN A 83 10.44 -25.42 5.38
C GLN A 83 11.23 -25.16 4.09
N ALA A 84 10.83 -24.16 3.30
CA ALA A 84 11.48 -23.86 2.03
C ALA A 84 12.95 -23.44 2.24
N THR A 85 13.24 -22.72 3.32
CA THR A 85 14.62 -22.33 3.67
C THR A 85 15.49 -23.55 3.94
N TYR A 86 15.00 -24.52 4.72
CA TYR A 86 15.69 -25.79 4.93
C TYR A 86 15.91 -26.54 3.61
N GLU A 87 14.88 -26.64 2.77
CA GLU A 87 14.94 -27.35 1.49
C GLU A 87 15.99 -26.75 0.55
N ALA A 88 16.03 -25.42 0.41
CA ALA A 88 17.02 -24.71 -0.39
C ALA A 88 18.45 -24.89 0.16
N LEU A 89 18.64 -24.72 1.47
CA LEU A 89 19.94 -24.91 2.12
C LEU A 89 20.44 -26.35 1.93
N TYR A 90 19.56 -27.34 2.05
CA TYR A 90 19.90 -28.73 1.79
C TYR A 90 20.34 -28.96 0.34
N ILE A 91 19.61 -28.43 -0.65
CA ILE A 91 19.98 -28.53 -2.07
C ILE A 91 21.39 -27.95 -2.28
N LEU A 92 21.63 -26.75 -1.75
CA LEU A 92 22.91 -26.06 -1.90
C LEU A 92 24.06 -26.80 -1.20
N ASP A 93 23.83 -27.35 -0.01
CA ASP A 93 24.79 -28.21 0.69
C ASP A 93 25.11 -29.48 -0.11
N ALA A 94 24.09 -30.18 -0.59
CA ALA A 94 24.23 -31.38 -1.41
C ALA A 94 25.08 -31.14 -2.67
N LEU A 95 25.01 -29.93 -3.22
CA LEU A 95 25.78 -29.51 -4.39
C LEU A 95 27.19 -29.00 -4.05
N GLY A 96 27.51 -28.78 -2.77
CA GLY A 96 28.74 -28.12 -2.31
C GLY A 96 28.78 -26.63 -2.67
N LYS A 97 27.64 -25.94 -2.51
CA LYS A 97 27.38 -24.57 -2.97
C LYS A 97 26.82 -23.62 -1.90
N LEU A 98 26.90 -23.99 -0.62
CA LEU A 98 26.50 -23.13 0.49
C LEU A 98 27.28 -21.80 0.54
N ASP A 99 28.45 -21.73 -0.08
CA ASP A 99 29.26 -20.51 -0.19
C ASP A 99 28.66 -19.45 -1.14
N ARG A 100 27.63 -19.83 -1.92
CA ARG A 100 26.94 -18.93 -2.86
C ARG A 100 25.82 -18.12 -2.22
N VAL A 101 25.39 -18.48 -1.01
CA VAL A 101 24.34 -17.76 -0.29
C VAL A 101 24.92 -16.92 0.83
N ASN A 102 24.23 -15.82 1.15
CA ASN A 102 24.55 -15.04 2.33
C ASN A 102 24.09 -15.80 3.59
N GLN A 103 24.96 -16.67 4.11
CA GLN A 103 24.66 -17.51 5.27
C GLN A 103 24.22 -16.67 6.49
N THR A 104 24.77 -15.47 6.68
CA THR A 104 24.34 -14.57 7.76
C THR A 104 22.91 -14.10 7.58
N ALA A 105 22.48 -13.78 6.35
CA ALA A 105 21.09 -13.44 6.09
C ALA A 105 20.16 -14.63 6.36
N SER A 106 20.53 -15.83 5.91
CA SER A 106 19.76 -17.04 6.17
C SER A 106 19.66 -17.39 7.67
N ILE A 107 20.75 -17.23 8.44
CA ILE A 107 20.72 -17.38 9.91
C ILE A 107 19.78 -16.34 10.52
N ASN A 108 19.88 -15.08 10.11
CA ASN A 108 19.04 -14.01 10.63
C ASN A 108 17.56 -14.25 10.34
N TYR A 109 17.23 -14.74 9.14
CA TYR A 109 15.87 -15.13 8.77
C TYR A 109 15.36 -16.28 9.63
N VAL A 110 16.12 -17.38 9.78
CA VAL A 110 15.69 -18.50 10.65
C VAL A 110 15.47 -18.01 12.09
N MET A 111 16.37 -17.17 12.60
CA MET A 111 16.29 -16.65 13.96
C MET A 111 15.23 -15.55 14.16
N SER A 112 14.74 -14.89 13.10
CA SER A 112 13.61 -13.94 13.24
C SER A 112 12.30 -14.65 13.59
N HIS A 113 12.22 -15.95 13.32
CA HIS A 113 11.08 -16.79 13.72
C HIS A 113 11.24 -17.41 15.12
N TYR A 114 12.36 -17.22 15.81
CA TYR A 114 12.61 -17.80 17.13
C TYR A 114 12.08 -16.91 18.27
N ASP A 115 11.06 -17.39 19.00
CA ASP A 115 10.58 -16.75 20.22
C ASP A 115 11.35 -17.28 21.44
N ILE A 116 12.20 -16.43 22.00
CA ILE A 116 13.01 -16.71 23.20
C ILE A 116 12.17 -16.92 24.47
N GLY A 117 10.92 -16.45 24.50
CA GLY A 117 10.00 -16.60 25.62
C GLY A 117 9.43 -18.02 25.73
N VAL A 118 9.26 -18.71 24.61
CA VAL A 118 8.75 -20.09 24.53
C VAL A 118 9.77 -21.10 23.99
N ASN A 119 10.95 -20.64 23.55
CA ASN A 119 12.05 -21.40 22.95
C ASN A 119 11.63 -22.19 21.71
N ARG A 120 10.82 -21.59 20.83
CA ARG A 120 10.28 -22.24 19.62
C ARG A 120 10.33 -21.32 18.42
N PHE A 121 10.34 -21.94 17.24
CA PHE A 121 10.20 -21.28 15.96
C PHE A 121 8.73 -21.28 15.51
N MET A 122 8.27 -20.14 14.99
CA MET A 122 6.95 -19.98 14.39
C MET A 122 7.04 -19.13 13.12
N ASP A 123 6.64 -19.70 11.99
CA ASP A 123 6.38 -18.99 10.74
C ASP A 123 4.89 -19.01 10.40
N THR A 124 4.50 -18.31 9.34
CA THR A 124 3.10 -18.16 8.91
C THR A 124 2.44 -19.51 8.61
N LEU A 125 3.19 -20.48 8.08
CA LEU A 125 2.66 -21.82 7.79
C LEU A 125 2.38 -22.61 9.08
N ALA A 126 3.23 -22.49 10.09
CA ALA A 126 3.00 -23.08 11.42
C ALA A 126 1.78 -22.45 12.12
N PHE A 127 1.56 -21.14 11.97
CA PHE A 127 0.34 -20.50 12.46
C PHE A 127 -0.91 -20.98 11.71
N ARG A 128 -0.84 -21.12 10.38
CA ARG A 128 -1.95 -21.69 9.59
C ARG A 128 -2.30 -23.10 10.04
N TYR A 129 -1.31 -23.93 10.38
CA TYR A 129 -1.56 -25.26 10.90
C TYR A 129 -2.45 -25.21 12.15
N LEU A 130 -2.18 -24.30 13.10
CA LEU A 130 -3.00 -24.11 14.31
C LEU A 130 -4.42 -23.64 13.99
N ASP A 131 -4.60 -22.93 12.88
CA ASP A 131 -5.91 -22.51 12.37
C ASP A 131 -6.64 -23.57 11.54
N THR A 132 -6.11 -24.78 11.42
CA THR A 132 -6.78 -25.86 10.71
C THR A 132 -8.21 -26.06 11.21
N ASN A 133 -9.14 -26.14 10.27
CA ASN A 133 -10.48 -26.63 10.53
C ASN A 133 -10.70 -27.91 9.73
N PHE A 134 -10.69 -29.06 10.41
CA PHE A 134 -10.78 -30.38 9.77
C PHE A 134 -12.11 -30.61 9.05
N SER A 135 -13.17 -29.87 9.38
CA SER A 135 -14.43 -29.89 8.62
C SER A 135 -14.37 -29.10 7.30
N GLN A 136 -13.37 -28.23 7.15
CA GLN A 136 -13.18 -27.38 5.99
C GLN A 136 -12.06 -27.88 5.08
N MET A 137 -10.81 -27.81 5.55
CA MET A 137 -9.61 -28.17 4.80
C MET A 137 -8.45 -28.38 5.78
N TYR A 138 -7.70 -29.46 5.57
CA TYR A 138 -6.45 -29.73 6.26
C TYR A 138 -5.27 -29.40 5.32
N TYR A 139 -4.24 -28.76 5.87
CA TYR A 139 -2.99 -28.46 5.14
C TYR A 139 -1.87 -29.32 5.74
N PRO A 140 -1.49 -30.42 5.06
CA PRO A 140 -0.69 -31.48 5.66
C PRO A 140 0.80 -31.18 5.83
N LEU A 141 1.31 -30.06 5.31
CA LEU A 141 2.75 -29.78 5.25
C LEU A 141 3.08 -28.52 6.05
N SER A 142 4.05 -28.64 6.96
CA SER A 142 4.56 -27.61 7.87
C SER A 142 3.73 -27.40 9.14
N SER A 143 3.61 -28.47 9.94
CA SER A 143 3.13 -28.37 11.33
C SER A 143 4.06 -27.53 12.23
N VAL A 144 3.62 -27.21 13.46
CA VAL A 144 4.47 -26.51 14.43
C VAL A 144 5.73 -27.33 14.76
N LEU A 145 5.59 -28.65 14.91
CA LEU A 145 6.72 -29.55 15.13
C LEU A 145 7.69 -29.51 13.94
N GLU A 146 7.18 -29.63 12.72
CA GLU A 146 8.01 -29.64 11.52
C GLU A 146 8.75 -28.32 11.34
N ALA A 147 8.11 -27.17 11.52
CA ALA A 147 8.74 -25.85 11.43
C ALA A 147 9.95 -25.72 12.37
N ASN A 148 9.83 -26.24 13.60
CA ASN A 148 10.93 -26.28 14.55
C ASN A 148 12.04 -27.25 14.12
N CYS A 149 11.69 -28.41 13.56
CA CYS A 149 12.67 -29.34 13.02
C CYS A 149 13.41 -28.75 11.81
N TYR A 150 12.71 -28.08 10.90
CA TYR A 150 13.31 -27.39 9.74
C TYR A 150 14.29 -26.29 10.17
N ALA A 151 13.94 -25.52 11.21
CA ALA A 151 14.84 -24.51 11.77
C ALA A 151 16.12 -25.13 12.37
N VAL A 152 15.99 -26.19 13.17
CA VAL A 152 17.14 -26.94 13.73
C VAL A 152 18.04 -27.47 12.63
N LEU A 153 17.46 -28.14 11.62
CA LEU A 153 18.22 -28.70 10.50
C LEU A 153 18.89 -27.60 9.65
N SER A 154 18.24 -26.46 9.47
CA SER A 154 18.82 -25.29 8.79
C SER A 154 20.01 -24.73 9.56
N LEU A 155 19.89 -24.57 10.88
CA LEU A 155 20.97 -24.10 11.74
C LEU A 155 22.15 -25.08 11.77
N ASP A 156 21.90 -26.39 11.67
CA ASP A 156 22.96 -27.40 11.54
C ASP A 156 23.74 -27.24 10.23
N ILE A 157 23.02 -27.14 9.09
CA ILE A 157 23.65 -26.90 7.78
C ILE A 157 24.49 -25.61 7.80
N LEU A 158 24.03 -24.59 8.53
CA LEU A 158 24.69 -23.29 8.68
C LEU A 158 25.73 -23.26 9.82
N GLY A 159 25.93 -24.37 10.54
CA GLY A 159 26.89 -24.48 11.65
C GLY A 159 26.62 -23.52 12.82
N SER A 160 25.34 -23.25 13.11
CA SER A 160 24.87 -22.21 14.05
C SER A 160 23.84 -22.74 15.08
N LEU A 161 23.85 -24.04 15.38
CA LEU A 161 23.01 -24.64 16.42
C LEU A 161 23.24 -24.05 17.82
N ASP A 162 24.37 -23.41 18.06
CA ASP A 162 24.71 -22.77 19.32
C ASP A 162 23.87 -21.51 19.64
N LEU A 163 23.08 -21.04 18.67
CA LEU A 163 22.18 -19.89 18.83
C LEU A 163 20.89 -20.22 19.59
N ILE A 164 20.54 -21.50 19.75
CA ILE A 164 19.32 -21.94 20.43
C ILE A 164 19.66 -22.75 21.69
N ASP A 165 18.70 -22.82 22.62
CA ASP A 165 18.77 -23.78 23.70
C ASP A 165 18.35 -25.17 23.19
N GLY A 166 19.35 -26.00 22.88
CA GLY A 166 19.13 -27.35 22.38
C GLY A 166 18.32 -28.25 23.34
N GLN A 167 18.42 -28.05 24.65
CA GLN A 167 17.65 -28.85 25.61
C GLN A 167 16.19 -28.44 25.63
N GLU A 168 15.89 -27.14 25.57
CA GLU A 168 14.52 -26.67 25.44
C GLU A 168 13.88 -27.12 24.12
N MET A 169 14.66 -27.15 23.03
CA MET A 169 14.20 -27.70 21.75
C MET A 169 13.90 -29.20 21.85
N ILE A 170 14.79 -29.99 22.47
CA ILE A 170 14.54 -31.42 22.76
C ILE A 170 13.25 -31.58 23.58
N ASN A 171 13.05 -30.77 24.62
CA ASN A 171 11.86 -30.81 25.46
C ASN A 171 10.59 -30.49 24.66
N PHE A 172 10.64 -29.51 23.76
CA PHE A 172 9.53 -29.18 22.88
C PHE A 172 9.19 -30.34 21.94
N ILE A 173 10.18 -30.91 21.23
CA ILE A 173 9.94 -32.02 20.31
C ILE A 173 9.30 -33.20 21.07
N TRP A 174 9.83 -33.58 22.24
CA TRP A 174 9.22 -34.61 23.08
C TRP A 174 7.83 -34.26 23.59
N SER A 175 7.51 -32.97 23.77
CA SER A 175 6.14 -32.56 24.12
C SER A 175 5.13 -32.87 23.01
N CYS A 176 5.57 -33.05 21.77
CA CYS A 176 4.74 -33.42 20.62
C CYS A 176 4.55 -34.94 20.48
N TYR A 177 5.19 -35.75 21.33
CA TYR A 177 4.98 -37.19 21.37
C TYR A 177 3.58 -37.51 21.89
N ASN A 178 2.80 -38.28 21.13
CA ASN A 178 1.47 -38.72 21.58
C ASN A 178 1.59 -40.04 22.36
N PRO A 179 1.31 -40.05 23.68
CA PRO A 179 1.45 -41.24 24.50
C PRO A 179 0.41 -42.34 24.23
N VAL A 180 -0.60 -42.08 23.39
CA VAL A 180 -1.65 -43.04 23.04
C VAL A 180 -1.30 -43.84 21.79
N SER A 181 -0.90 -43.15 20.71
CA SER A 181 -0.55 -43.74 19.41
C SER A 181 0.95 -44.02 19.26
N SER A 182 1.80 -43.48 20.15
CA SER A 182 3.26 -43.67 20.16
C SER A 182 4.03 -43.07 18.98
N GLY A 183 3.38 -42.26 18.15
CA GLY A 183 4.04 -41.39 17.16
C GLY A 183 4.04 -39.93 17.60
N PHE A 184 4.63 -39.05 16.78
CA PHE A 184 4.58 -37.61 17.01
C PHE A 184 3.40 -36.98 16.27
N ILE A 185 2.81 -35.96 16.88
CA ILE A 185 1.77 -35.10 16.28
C ILE A 185 2.37 -33.72 15.94
N GLY A 186 1.63 -32.89 15.21
CA GLY A 186 2.15 -31.61 14.71
C GLY A 186 2.30 -30.47 15.73
N GLN A 187 1.92 -30.67 17.00
CA GLN A 187 2.04 -29.68 18.08
C GLN A 187 2.19 -30.36 19.45
N SER A 188 2.39 -29.61 20.54
CA SER A 188 2.47 -30.19 21.89
C SER A 188 1.19 -30.98 22.22
N TYR A 189 1.33 -32.21 22.71
CA TYR A 189 0.22 -33.07 23.04
C TYR A 189 -0.58 -32.54 24.23
N ASP A 190 -1.88 -32.40 24.03
CA ASP A 190 -2.89 -32.23 25.08
C ASP A 190 -4.06 -33.17 24.79
N ALA A 191 -4.61 -33.79 25.84
CA ALA A 191 -5.74 -34.71 25.71
C ALA A 191 -7.02 -34.00 25.24
N ASP A 192 -7.12 -32.69 25.48
CA ASP A 192 -8.25 -31.85 25.12
C ASP A 192 -8.16 -31.26 23.69
N LEU A 193 -7.10 -31.57 22.92
CA LEU A 193 -7.02 -31.23 21.50
C LEU A 193 -8.17 -31.86 20.70
N GLU A 194 -8.58 -31.18 19.61
CA GLU A 194 -9.45 -31.76 18.59
C GLU A 194 -8.83 -33.05 18.03
N ASP A 195 -9.67 -34.04 17.70
CA ASP A 195 -9.23 -35.38 17.30
C ASP A 195 -8.21 -35.36 16.15
N GLY A 196 -8.42 -34.53 15.12
CA GLY A 196 -7.49 -34.43 14.00
C GLY A 196 -6.09 -33.93 14.39
N PHE A 197 -5.97 -33.05 15.38
CA PHE A 197 -4.66 -32.60 15.89
C PHE A 197 -3.94 -33.66 16.74
N LYS A 198 -4.65 -34.68 17.22
CA LYS A 198 -4.07 -35.79 17.98
C LYS A 198 -3.58 -36.93 17.09
N THR A 199 -3.84 -36.87 15.78
CA THR A 199 -3.42 -37.91 14.85
C THR A 199 -1.91 -37.88 14.68
N SER A 200 -1.25 -38.94 15.15
CA SER A 200 0.20 -39.11 14.92
C SER A 200 0.44 -39.48 13.48
N THR A 201 1.45 -38.86 12.88
CA THR A 201 1.76 -39.05 11.46
C THR A 201 3.23 -39.43 11.25
N ALA A 202 3.53 -40.13 10.16
CA ALA A 202 4.85 -40.65 9.85
C ALA A 202 5.84 -39.52 9.50
N ASP A 203 5.39 -38.47 8.83
CA ASP A 203 6.15 -37.25 8.53
C ASP A 203 6.56 -36.50 9.81
N ASN A 204 5.63 -36.19 10.72
CA ASN A 204 5.94 -35.57 12.01
C ASN A 204 6.91 -36.44 12.82
N THR A 205 6.70 -37.76 12.82
CA THR A 205 7.57 -38.72 13.51
C THR A 205 8.97 -38.74 12.90
N TYR A 206 9.09 -38.75 11.58
CA TYR A 206 10.38 -38.69 10.88
C TYR A 206 11.14 -37.41 11.22
N HIS A 207 10.48 -36.25 11.11
CA HIS A 207 11.11 -34.96 11.38
C HIS A 207 11.54 -34.82 12.86
N ALA A 208 10.71 -35.27 13.80
CA ALA A 208 11.09 -35.35 15.21
C ALA A 208 12.31 -36.25 15.44
N VAL A 209 12.32 -37.45 14.85
CA VAL A 209 13.39 -38.43 15.07
C VAL A 209 14.72 -37.94 14.51
N ILE A 210 14.76 -37.34 13.32
CA ILE A 210 16.03 -36.82 12.76
C ILE A 210 16.54 -35.61 13.55
N ALA A 211 15.65 -34.74 14.05
CA ALA A 211 16.05 -33.58 14.86
C ALA A 211 16.53 -34.02 16.25
N LEU A 212 15.87 -35.00 16.87
CA LEU A 212 16.29 -35.59 18.14
C LEU A 212 17.62 -36.34 18.01
N ASP A 213 17.83 -37.11 16.94
CA ASP A 213 19.08 -37.83 16.70
C ASP A 213 20.27 -36.86 16.55
N LEU A 214 20.02 -35.69 15.96
CA LEU A 214 21.00 -34.62 15.85
C LEU A 214 21.28 -33.92 17.19
N LEU A 215 20.24 -33.62 17.99
CA LEU A 215 20.36 -32.82 19.21
C LEU A 215 20.78 -33.64 20.44
N MET A 216 20.40 -34.92 20.50
CA MET A 216 20.72 -35.84 21.60
C MET A 216 22.05 -36.55 21.38
N ASN A 217 22.69 -37.00 22.46
CA ASN A 217 23.92 -37.78 22.33
C ASN A 217 23.65 -39.23 21.88
N ASP A 218 22.57 -39.83 22.38
CA ASP A 218 22.12 -41.17 22.04
C ASP A 218 20.64 -41.37 22.45
N TRP A 219 20.08 -42.51 22.05
CA TRP A 219 18.70 -42.93 22.38
C TRP A 219 18.59 -43.76 23.66
N ALA A 220 19.68 -43.94 24.43
CA ALA A 220 19.68 -44.87 25.57
C ALA A 220 18.74 -44.43 26.70
N GLY A 221 18.54 -43.12 26.86
CA GLY A 221 17.57 -42.54 27.80
C GLY A 221 16.11 -42.69 27.40
N HIS A 222 15.84 -43.01 26.12
CA HIS A 222 14.50 -43.06 25.51
C HIS A 222 14.23 -44.42 24.86
N ALA A 223 14.76 -45.50 25.45
CA ALA A 223 14.70 -46.83 24.86
C ALA A 223 13.27 -47.39 24.78
N SER A 224 12.36 -46.99 25.68
CA SER A 224 10.95 -47.41 25.61
C SER A 224 10.27 -46.71 24.44
N GLU A 225 10.36 -45.38 24.41
CA GLU A 225 9.79 -44.51 23.39
C GLU A 225 10.32 -44.88 22.01
N LYS A 226 11.62 -45.18 21.88
CA LYS A 226 12.20 -45.71 20.64
C LYS A 226 11.47 -46.98 20.16
N ASN A 227 11.27 -47.97 21.04
CA ASN A 227 10.57 -49.21 20.68
C ASN A 227 9.10 -48.94 20.32
N ASP A 228 8.45 -48.03 21.02
CA ASP A 228 7.06 -47.66 20.78
C ASP A 228 6.91 -46.95 19.42
N ILE A 229 7.85 -46.07 19.05
CA ILE A 229 7.92 -45.43 17.72
C ILE A 229 8.16 -46.47 16.62
N ILE A 230 9.08 -47.42 16.83
CA ILE A 230 9.33 -48.51 15.88
C ILE A 230 8.05 -49.33 15.66
N GLN A 231 7.31 -49.62 16.73
CA GLN A 231 6.05 -50.35 16.63
C GLN A 231 5.00 -49.55 15.86
N PHE A 232 4.81 -48.26 16.21
CA PHE A 232 3.93 -47.34 15.48
C PHE A 232 4.24 -47.33 13.98
N VAL A 233 5.50 -47.14 13.59
CA VAL A 233 5.90 -47.13 12.17
C VAL A 233 5.60 -48.48 11.48
N ASN A 234 5.85 -49.61 12.14
CA ASN A 234 5.54 -50.92 11.57
C ASN A 234 4.02 -51.16 11.44
N ASP A 235 3.21 -50.58 12.32
CA ASP A 235 1.74 -50.70 12.30
C ASP A 235 1.10 -49.88 11.17
N LEU A 236 1.75 -48.80 10.72
CA LEU A 236 1.36 -48.06 9.52
C LEU A 236 1.55 -48.85 8.22
N GLN A 237 2.32 -49.94 8.23
CA GLN A 237 2.48 -50.77 7.05
C GLN A 237 1.18 -51.54 6.78
N LEU A 238 0.64 -51.46 5.57
CA LEU A 238 -0.51 -52.28 5.18
C LEU A 238 -0.11 -53.77 5.03
N PRO A 239 -0.93 -54.71 5.52
CA PRO A 239 -0.62 -56.14 5.41
C PRO A 239 -0.64 -56.60 3.94
N GLY A 240 0.15 -57.63 3.62
CA GLY A 240 0.18 -58.26 2.31
C GLY A 240 -1.18 -58.77 1.82
N GLY A 241 -1.36 -58.79 0.49
CA GLY A 241 -2.61 -59.22 -0.16
C GLY A 241 -2.57 -59.02 -1.68
N GLY A 242 -3.70 -59.29 -2.36
CA GLY A 242 -3.83 -59.10 -3.81
C GLY A 242 -4.15 -57.67 -4.26
N SER A 243 -4.14 -56.70 -3.34
CA SER A 243 -4.34 -55.27 -3.64
C SER A 243 -3.02 -54.63 -4.05
N TRP A 244 -3.09 -53.64 -4.94
CA TRP A 244 -1.91 -52.92 -5.43
C TRP A 244 -1.27 -52.04 -4.36
N SER A 245 -2.06 -51.62 -3.37
CA SER A 245 -1.64 -50.86 -2.18
C SER A 245 -1.04 -51.72 -1.06
N ALA A 246 -1.10 -53.05 -1.16
CA ALA A 246 -0.64 -53.93 -0.10
C ALA A 246 0.89 -53.83 0.08
N GLY A 247 1.33 -53.68 1.33
CA GLY A 247 2.74 -53.60 1.71
C GLY A 247 3.32 -52.20 1.84
N GLY A 248 2.69 -51.16 1.29
CA GLY A 248 3.07 -49.76 1.48
C GLY A 248 2.67 -49.23 2.87
N PHE A 249 3.15 -48.02 3.21
CA PHE A 249 2.85 -47.38 4.49
C PHE A 249 1.80 -46.28 4.33
N LEU A 250 0.85 -46.21 5.26
CA LEU A 250 0.03 -45.02 5.48
C LEU A 250 0.89 -43.94 6.16
N ASN A 251 0.47 -42.67 6.08
CA ASN A 251 1.10 -41.64 6.91
C ASN A 251 0.52 -41.64 8.33
N ASP A 252 -0.71 -42.09 8.51
CA ASP A 252 -1.35 -42.22 9.81
C ASP A 252 -2.34 -43.40 9.89
N GLU A 253 -2.88 -43.67 11.09
CA GLU A 253 -3.85 -44.75 11.31
C GLU A 253 -5.32 -44.33 11.09
N ASP A 254 -5.58 -43.04 10.91
CA ASP A 254 -6.92 -42.46 10.77
C ASP A 254 -7.32 -42.34 9.29
N ALA A 255 -8.08 -43.33 8.82
CA ALA A 255 -8.64 -43.32 7.47
C ALA A 255 -9.61 -42.15 7.17
N GLY A 256 -9.99 -41.34 8.17
CA GLY A 256 -10.80 -40.14 8.02
C GLY A 256 -10.00 -38.88 7.66
N ILE A 257 -8.67 -38.91 7.74
CA ILE A 257 -7.78 -37.77 7.47
C ILE A 257 -6.88 -38.12 6.28
N ASP A 258 -6.77 -37.18 5.34
CA ASP A 258 -5.79 -37.29 4.25
C ASP A 258 -4.58 -36.43 4.63
N SER A 259 -3.66 -37.03 5.39
CA SER A 259 -2.56 -36.29 6.01
C SER A 259 -1.35 -36.04 5.10
N LEU A 260 -1.44 -36.38 3.80
CA LEU A 260 -0.48 -36.01 2.76
C LEU A 260 -1.17 -35.56 1.45
N TYR A 261 -2.42 -35.11 1.50
CA TYR A 261 -3.16 -34.61 0.34
C TYR A 261 -2.31 -33.63 -0.51
N PRO A 262 -2.29 -33.74 -1.85
CA PRO A 262 -3.08 -34.63 -2.71
C PRO A 262 -2.43 -35.99 -3.00
N LEU A 263 -1.44 -36.43 -2.21
CA LEU A 263 -0.75 -37.70 -2.42
C LEU A 263 -1.53 -38.85 -1.78
N PHE A 264 -2.46 -39.44 -2.53
CA PHE A 264 -3.31 -40.55 -2.06
C PHE A 264 -2.52 -41.70 -1.39
N GLU A 265 -2.93 -42.08 -0.18
CA GLU A 265 -2.24 -43.09 0.63
C GLU A 265 -2.71 -44.54 0.39
N PRO A 266 -1.86 -45.56 0.62
CA PRO A 266 -0.42 -45.46 0.90
C PRO A 266 0.36 -45.00 -0.33
N ASN A 267 1.45 -44.26 -0.11
CA ASN A 267 2.27 -43.70 -1.18
C ASN A 267 3.78 -43.85 -0.89
N LEU A 268 4.62 -43.49 -1.87
CA LEU A 268 6.07 -43.56 -1.72
C LEU A 268 6.64 -42.55 -0.70
N LEU A 269 5.98 -41.40 -0.50
CA LEU A 269 6.46 -40.38 0.44
C LEU A 269 6.20 -40.79 1.90
N SER A 270 5.01 -41.29 2.24
CA SER A 270 4.73 -41.88 3.55
C SER A 270 5.65 -43.07 3.83
N SER A 271 5.87 -43.91 2.82
CA SER A 271 6.83 -45.02 2.90
C SER A 271 8.27 -44.55 3.12
N TYR A 272 8.67 -43.42 2.51
CA TYR A 272 9.96 -42.78 2.79
C TYR A 272 10.07 -42.36 4.25
N TYR A 273 9.08 -41.64 4.80
CA TYR A 273 9.13 -41.21 6.21
C TYR A 273 9.22 -42.39 7.17
N ALA A 274 8.43 -43.44 6.94
CA ALA A 274 8.49 -44.68 7.71
C ALA A 274 9.88 -45.34 7.64
N MET A 275 10.37 -45.62 6.44
CA MET A 275 11.64 -46.34 6.25
C MET A 275 12.84 -45.55 6.78
N LYS A 276 12.88 -44.23 6.59
CA LYS A 276 13.97 -43.40 7.10
C LYS A 276 13.96 -43.28 8.62
N THR A 277 12.78 -43.28 9.24
CA THR A 277 12.68 -43.36 10.71
C THR A 277 13.31 -44.66 11.22
N LEU A 278 13.04 -45.79 10.56
CA LEU A 278 13.64 -47.09 10.90
C LEU A 278 15.15 -47.13 10.64
N GLU A 279 15.63 -46.50 9.55
CA GLU A 279 17.06 -46.42 9.22
C GLU A 279 17.87 -45.65 10.28
N VAL A 280 17.35 -44.53 10.81
CA VAL A 280 17.97 -43.83 11.95
C VAL A 280 18.16 -44.77 13.14
N PHE A 281 17.22 -45.70 13.34
CA PHE A 281 17.29 -46.69 14.41
C PHE A 281 18.08 -47.96 14.08
N GLY A 282 18.48 -48.17 12.82
CA GLY A 282 19.10 -49.40 12.31
C GLY A 282 18.17 -50.61 12.33
N LEU A 283 16.89 -50.41 12.00
CA LEU A 283 15.81 -51.39 12.08
C LEU A 283 14.97 -51.51 10.79
N GLU A 284 15.58 -51.23 9.65
CA GLU A 284 14.98 -51.32 8.32
C GLU A 284 14.39 -52.72 8.05
N ASP A 285 15.00 -53.77 8.63
CA ASP A 285 14.57 -55.16 8.52
C ASP A 285 13.35 -55.51 9.40
N SER A 286 12.79 -54.58 10.20
CA SER A 286 11.62 -54.85 11.05
C SER A 286 10.32 -54.98 10.28
N ILE A 287 10.28 -54.47 9.05
CA ILE A 287 9.07 -54.41 8.22
C ILE A 287 8.74 -55.77 7.60
N ARG A 288 7.55 -55.89 6.99
CA ARG A 288 7.24 -57.00 6.08
C ARG A 288 7.85 -56.73 4.69
N THR A 289 9.14 -57.02 4.54
CA THR A 289 9.93 -56.68 3.34
C THR A 289 9.33 -57.25 2.04
N ALA A 290 8.84 -58.49 2.06
CA ALA A 290 8.26 -59.11 0.88
C ALA A 290 6.99 -58.39 0.40
N ASP A 291 6.16 -57.92 1.34
CA ASP A 291 4.97 -57.14 1.02
C ASP A 291 5.38 -55.77 0.45
N PHE A 292 6.39 -55.13 1.05
CA PHE A 292 6.90 -53.84 0.57
C PHE A 292 7.53 -53.93 -0.83
N HIS A 293 8.28 -54.98 -1.13
CA HIS A 293 8.81 -55.23 -2.48
C HIS A 293 7.70 -55.45 -3.50
N GLN A 294 6.58 -56.07 -3.10
CA GLN A 294 5.40 -56.17 -3.96
C GLN A 294 4.77 -54.79 -4.22
N PHE A 295 4.69 -53.93 -3.20
CA PHE A 295 4.24 -52.55 -3.36
C PHE A 295 5.11 -51.77 -4.36
N LEU A 296 6.44 -51.81 -4.22
CA LEU A 296 7.36 -51.17 -5.17
C LEU A 296 7.22 -51.73 -6.59
N THR A 297 7.05 -53.05 -6.72
CA THR A 297 6.80 -53.71 -8.02
C THR A 297 5.54 -53.19 -8.69
N ASN A 298 4.48 -52.92 -7.93
CA ASN A 298 3.20 -52.43 -8.47
C ASN A 298 3.27 -50.97 -8.92
N LEU A 299 4.17 -50.17 -8.33
CA LEU A 299 4.33 -48.75 -8.64
C LEU A 299 5.36 -48.47 -9.74
N TYR A 300 6.28 -49.41 -9.98
CA TYR A 300 7.30 -49.28 -11.01
C TYR A 300 6.73 -49.58 -12.41
N ASP A 301 6.88 -48.63 -13.33
CA ASP A 301 6.52 -48.75 -14.74
C ASP A 301 7.74 -49.27 -15.52
N THR A 302 7.75 -50.58 -15.81
CA THR A 302 8.87 -51.25 -16.48
C THR A 302 9.06 -50.84 -17.94
N ASP A 303 8.06 -50.21 -18.56
CA ASP A 303 8.13 -49.83 -19.97
C ASP A 303 8.79 -48.45 -20.14
N ASN A 304 8.74 -47.61 -19.10
CA ASN A 304 9.17 -46.21 -19.15
C ASN A 304 10.17 -45.84 -18.05
N ASP A 305 10.57 -46.79 -17.20
CA ASP A 305 11.58 -46.66 -16.15
C ASP A 305 11.30 -45.57 -15.10
N TYR A 306 10.04 -45.42 -14.68
CA TYR A 306 9.65 -44.47 -13.64
C TYR A 306 8.77 -45.13 -12.57
N PHE A 307 8.68 -44.51 -11.40
CA PHE A 307 7.71 -44.89 -10.37
C PHE A 307 6.52 -43.95 -10.35
N ARG A 308 5.35 -44.51 -10.05
CA ARG A 308 4.18 -43.75 -9.62
C ARG A 308 4.26 -43.51 -8.11
N VAL A 309 3.78 -42.35 -7.66
CA VAL A 309 3.78 -42.03 -6.22
C VAL A 309 2.83 -42.93 -5.44
N SER A 310 1.70 -43.27 -6.06
CA SER A 310 0.64 -44.10 -5.50
C SER A 310 -0.11 -44.78 -6.63
N TYR A 311 -0.75 -45.92 -6.34
CA TYR A 311 -1.67 -46.57 -7.27
C TYR A 311 -2.90 -45.69 -7.55
N LEU A 312 -3.31 -44.90 -6.56
CA LEU A 312 -4.47 -44.01 -6.62
C LEU A 312 -4.20 -42.69 -7.35
N ASP A 313 -3.01 -42.51 -7.92
CA ASP A 313 -2.68 -41.41 -8.84
C ASP A 313 -3.44 -41.52 -10.20
N TYR A 314 -4.27 -42.57 -10.39
CA TYR A 314 -5.12 -42.80 -11.57
C TYR A 314 -4.42 -42.67 -12.95
N GLY A 315 -3.09 -42.81 -12.99
CA GLY A 315 -2.30 -42.63 -14.21
C GLY A 315 -2.13 -41.17 -14.65
N ILE A 316 -2.46 -40.21 -13.77
CA ILE A 316 -2.16 -38.79 -13.97
C ILE A 316 -0.65 -38.56 -13.91
N ASN A 317 0.10 -39.45 -13.22
CA ASN A 317 1.54 -39.35 -13.03
C ASN A 317 1.90 -38.05 -12.32
N TYR A 318 1.09 -37.64 -11.34
CA TYR A 318 1.08 -36.31 -10.74
C TYR A 318 2.46 -35.85 -10.24
N THR A 319 3.27 -36.78 -9.72
CA THR A 319 4.63 -36.53 -9.19
C THR A 319 5.65 -37.55 -9.68
N ASN A 320 5.50 -38.11 -10.89
CA ASN A 320 6.28 -39.29 -11.31
C ASN A 320 7.81 -39.08 -11.30
N ILE A 321 8.32 -37.87 -11.54
CA ILE A 321 9.76 -37.58 -11.46
C ILE A 321 10.25 -37.71 -10.01
N VAL A 322 9.54 -37.05 -9.08
CA VAL A 322 9.84 -37.09 -7.64
C VAL A 322 9.65 -38.49 -7.07
N ALA A 323 8.57 -39.18 -7.44
CA ALA A 323 8.29 -40.56 -7.07
C ALA A 323 9.39 -41.51 -7.53
N THR A 324 9.96 -41.29 -8.71
CA THR A 324 11.07 -42.09 -9.24
C THR A 324 12.35 -41.94 -8.42
N ALA A 325 12.65 -40.71 -7.98
CA ALA A 325 13.74 -40.45 -7.05
C ALA A 325 13.52 -41.14 -5.69
N ILE A 326 12.33 -41.01 -5.10
CA ILE A 326 12.00 -41.66 -3.82
C ILE A 326 12.02 -43.19 -3.95
N GLY A 327 11.47 -43.74 -5.04
CA GLY A 327 11.45 -45.17 -5.33
C GLY A 327 12.86 -45.75 -5.49
N LEU A 328 13.80 -45.01 -6.08
CA LEU A 328 15.22 -45.38 -6.13
C LEU A 328 15.81 -45.52 -4.73
N GLU A 329 15.63 -44.52 -3.87
CA GLU A 329 16.16 -44.53 -2.50
C GLU A 329 15.54 -45.65 -1.67
N LEU A 330 14.22 -45.83 -1.73
CA LEU A 330 13.51 -46.93 -1.04
C LEU A 330 13.96 -48.30 -1.54
N SER A 331 14.30 -48.43 -2.83
CA SER A 331 14.84 -49.66 -3.38
C SER A 331 16.22 -49.97 -2.80
N ASP A 332 17.06 -48.95 -2.60
CA ASP A 332 18.38 -49.10 -1.99
C ASP A 332 18.29 -49.48 -0.51
N ILE A 333 17.46 -48.77 0.27
CA ILE A 333 17.24 -49.04 1.71
C ILE A 333 16.78 -50.49 1.94
N THR A 334 15.89 -51.00 1.07
CA THR A 334 15.27 -52.32 1.25
C THR A 334 15.88 -53.42 0.39
N ASN A 335 16.97 -53.15 -0.33
CA ASN A 335 17.61 -54.06 -1.27
C ASN A 335 16.65 -54.63 -2.35
N PHE A 336 15.71 -53.82 -2.85
CA PHE A 336 14.79 -54.20 -3.92
C PHE A 336 15.49 -54.18 -5.28
N GLY A 337 15.62 -55.35 -5.91
CA GLY A 337 16.29 -55.50 -7.22
C GLY A 337 15.36 -55.51 -8.44
N GLY A 338 14.09 -55.11 -8.29
CA GLY A 338 13.07 -55.22 -9.34
C GLY A 338 13.06 -54.09 -10.37
N ILE A 339 14.01 -53.16 -10.31
CA ILE A 339 14.09 -51.98 -11.18
C ILE A 339 15.26 -52.06 -12.18
N ASP A 340 15.11 -51.42 -13.34
CA ASP A 340 16.27 -50.96 -14.11
C ASP A 340 16.82 -49.68 -13.47
N ARG A 341 17.82 -49.84 -12.59
CA ARG A 341 18.47 -48.71 -11.90
C ARG A 341 18.96 -47.64 -12.88
N ASN A 342 19.56 -48.03 -14.00
CA ASN A 342 20.10 -47.06 -14.96
C ASN A 342 18.97 -46.33 -15.70
N GLY A 343 17.90 -47.06 -16.06
CA GLY A 343 16.68 -46.49 -16.61
C GLY A 343 16.08 -45.42 -15.69
N VAL A 344 15.91 -45.76 -14.42
CA VAL A 344 15.40 -44.88 -13.35
C VAL A 344 16.24 -43.61 -13.19
N ILE A 345 17.56 -43.75 -13.08
CA ILE A 345 18.47 -42.59 -12.98
C ILE A 345 18.38 -41.72 -14.24
N ASN A 346 18.39 -42.33 -15.42
CA ASN A 346 18.27 -41.59 -16.68
C ASN A 346 16.93 -40.87 -16.80
N PHE A 347 15.82 -41.48 -16.36
CA PHE A 347 14.51 -40.85 -16.33
C PHE A 347 14.52 -39.57 -15.49
N ILE A 348 15.07 -39.63 -14.27
CA ILE A 348 15.18 -38.45 -13.40
C ILE A 348 16.00 -37.35 -14.08
N LEU A 349 17.18 -37.69 -14.61
CA LEU A 349 18.11 -36.69 -15.17
C LEU A 349 17.63 -36.08 -16.49
N MET A 350 16.91 -36.85 -17.32
CA MET A 350 16.40 -36.38 -18.62
C MET A 350 15.17 -35.48 -18.50
N ASN A 351 14.45 -35.53 -17.37
CA ASN A 351 13.27 -34.71 -17.13
C ASN A 351 13.57 -33.44 -16.32
N ARG A 352 14.83 -32.97 -16.31
CA ARG A 352 15.18 -31.64 -15.79
C ARG A 352 14.69 -30.57 -16.76
N ASN A 353 14.01 -29.55 -16.25
CA ASN A 353 13.44 -28.50 -17.08
C ASN A 353 14.50 -27.49 -17.57
N SER A 354 14.07 -26.52 -18.38
CA SER A 354 14.94 -25.50 -18.99
C SER A 354 15.60 -24.55 -17.98
N LYS A 355 15.03 -24.41 -16.77
CA LYS A 355 15.60 -23.59 -15.69
C LYS A 355 16.72 -24.31 -14.96
N GLY A 356 16.76 -25.63 -15.06
CA GLY A 356 17.75 -26.48 -14.40
C GLY A 356 17.28 -27.10 -13.10
N ASN A 357 16.01 -26.90 -12.69
CA ASN A 357 15.34 -27.66 -11.65
C ASN A 357 14.39 -28.70 -12.28
N TRP A 358 13.49 -29.28 -11.49
CA TRP A 358 12.51 -30.25 -11.99
C TRP A 358 11.11 -29.71 -11.84
N ASP A 359 10.30 -30.02 -12.84
CA ASP A 359 8.87 -29.96 -12.71
C ASP A 359 8.39 -31.13 -11.85
N GLN A 360 7.20 -31.01 -11.30
CA GLN A 360 6.56 -31.97 -10.43
C GLN A 360 6.40 -33.32 -11.14
N SER A 361 6.02 -33.29 -12.43
CA SER A 361 5.94 -34.48 -13.27
C SER A 361 6.16 -34.19 -14.75
N THR A 362 6.14 -35.24 -15.56
CA THR A 362 6.15 -35.15 -17.02
C THR A 362 4.85 -34.60 -17.63
N ARG A 363 3.84 -34.27 -16.81
CA ARG A 363 2.52 -33.77 -17.25
C ARG A 363 2.15 -32.46 -16.56
N VAL A 364 2.35 -32.40 -15.25
CA VAL A 364 2.20 -31.19 -14.44
C VAL A 364 3.54 -30.47 -14.43
N VAL A 365 3.63 -29.41 -15.25
CA VAL A 365 4.87 -28.62 -15.44
C VAL A 365 5.02 -27.50 -14.40
N HIS A 366 4.52 -27.74 -13.19
CA HIS A 366 4.78 -26.85 -12.05
C HIS A 366 6.11 -27.23 -11.42
N HIS A 367 6.90 -26.27 -10.97
CA HIS A 367 8.16 -26.52 -10.27
C HIS A 367 8.13 -25.89 -8.87
N GLU A 368 7.90 -26.71 -7.85
CA GLU A 368 7.97 -26.30 -6.45
C GLU A 368 9.34 -26.67 -5.85
N LEU A 369 9.81 -25.91 -4.85
CA LEU A 369 11.13 -26.12 -4.26
C LEU A 369 11.27 -27.54 -3.67
N ILE A 370 10.21 -28.02 -3.03
CA ILE A 370 10.08 -29.37 -2.46
C ILE A 370 10.35 -30.48 -3.50
N ASP A 371 10.04 -30.29 -4.78
CA ASP A 371 10.25 -31.30 -5.83
C ASP A 371 11.74 -31.51 -6.07
N THR A 372 12.45 -30.40 -6.24
CA THR A 372 13.90 -30.40 -6.43
C THR A 372 14.61 -30.89 -5.18
N PHE A 373 14.15 -30.50 -4.00
CA PHE A 373 14.69 -30.97 -2.73
C PHE A 373 14.59 -32.49 -2.60
N GLN A 374 13.41 -33.07 -2.83
CA GLN A 374 13.20 -34.52 -2.69
C GLN A 374 14.02 -35.31 -3.70
N ILE A 375 14.17 -34.83 -4.94
CA ILE A 375 15.05 -35.44 -5.95
C ILE A 375 16.52 -35.38 -5.52
N MET A 376 16.99 -34.19 -5.13
CA MET A 376 18.39 -33.98 -4.72
C MET A 376 18.78 -34.80 -3.49
N ARG A 377 17.87 -34.87 -2.50
CA ARG A 377 17.99 -35.72 -1.31
C ARG A 377 18.12 -37.19 -1.71
N SER A 378 17.22 -37.69 -2.55
CA SER A 378 17.23 -39.09 -2.96
C SER A 378 18.48 -39.46 -3.75
N LEU A 379 18.95 -38.59 -4.64
CA LEU A 379 20.22 -38.78 -5.37
C LEU A 379 21.44 -38.73 -4.43
N LYS A 380 21.44 -37.87 -3.41
CA LYS A 380 22.53 -37.81 -2.41
C LYS A 380 22.57 -39.10 -1.58
N ASN A 381 21.42 -39.53 -1.06
CA ASN A 381 21.31 -40.71 -0.19
C ASN A 381 21.58 -42.02 -0.95
N SER A 382 21.16 -42.10 -2.22
CA SER A 382 21.45 -43.25 -3.10
C SER A 382 22.87 -43.21 -3.70
N GLN A 383 23.69 -42.22 -3.31
CA GLN A 383 25.06 -42.00 -3.81
C GLN A 383 25.16 -41.74 -5.34
N GLU A 384 24.06 -41.32 -5.97
CA GLU A 384 23.98 -41.03 -7.41
C GLU A 384 24.13 -39.53 -7.73
N ILE A 385 24.32 -38.67 -6.73
CA ILE A 385 24.58 -37.24 -6.95
C ILE A 385 25.85 -36.96 -7.78
N THR A 386 26.75 -37.96 -7.90
CA THR A 386 27.93 -37.91 -8.76
C THR A 386 27.60 -38.01 -10.25
N GLN A 387 26.40 -38.47 -10.61
CA GLN A 387 25.92 -38.49 -12.00
C GLN A 387 25.67 -37.07 -12.54
N LEU A 388 25.46 -36.10 -11.66
CA LEU A 388 25.33 -34.69 -12.04
C LEU A 388 26.69 -34.11 -12.43
N THR A 389 26.78 -33.64 -13.68
CA THR A 389 27.95 -32.89 -14.16
C THR A 389 28.13 -31.57 -13.41
N PHE A 390 29.34 -31.00 -13.43
CA PHE A 390 29.61 -29.68 -12.85
C PHE A 390 28.65 -28.59 -13.37
N GLU A 391 28.36 -28.61 -14.67
CA GLU A 391 27.42 -27.69 -15.29
C GLU A 391 25.99 -27.89 -14.76
N SER A 392 25.54 -29.14 -14.65
CA SER A 392 24.23 -29.47 -14.08
C SER A 392 24.11 -28.99 -12.63
N LYS A 393 25.15 -29.19 -11.81
CA LYS A 393 25.18 -28.69 -10.43
C LYS A 393 25.12 -27.15 -10.36
N ASN A 394 25.75 -26.45 -11.30
CA ASN A 394 25.64 -24.99 -11.39
C ASN A 394 24.23 -24.54 -11.78
N GLN A 395 23.61 -25.20 -12.75
CA GLN A 395 22.26 -24.90 -13.21
C GLN A 395 21.24 -25.10 -12.08
N ILE A 396 21.27 -26.24 -11.38
CA ILE A 396 20.39 -26.51 -10.23
C ILE A 396 20.60 -25.45 -9.15
N GLY A 397 21.85 -25.16 -8.77
CA GLY A 397 22.13 -24.15 -7.76
C GLY A 397 21.72 -22.73 -8.17
N ASN A 398 21.70 -22.40 -9.46
CA ASN A 398 21.16 -21.13 -9.95
C ASN A 398 19.62 -21.14 -9.93
N ALA A 399 18.99 -22.25 -10.32
CA ALA A 399 17.53 -22.41 -10.27
C ALA A 399 16.99 -22.30 -8.85
N THR A 400 17.70 -22.84 -7.85
CA THR A 400 17.35 -22.67 -6.43
C THR A 400 17.28 -21.19 -6.02
N GLN A 401 18.07 -20.30 -6.63
CA GLN A 401 18.02 -18.86 -6.32
C GLN A 401 16.74 -18.17 -6.81
N LEU A 402 15.95 -18.80 -7.70
CA LEU A 402 14.64 -18.27 -8.10
C LEU A 402 13.62 -18.27 -6.94
N TYR A 403 13.90 -19.05 -5.90
CA TYR A 403 13.07 -19.18 -4.70
C TYR A 403 13.56 -18.31 -3.54
N TYR A 404 14.67 -17.58 -3.68
CA TYR A 404 15.21 -16.72 -2.61
C TYR A 404 14.48 -15.38 -2.57
N GLN A 405 13.83 -15.08 -1.45
CA GLN A 405 12.92 -13.93 -1.31
C GLN A 405 13.00 -13.36 0.11
N THR A 406 13.03 -12.02 0.25
CA THR A 406 12.99 -11.31 1.56
C THR A 406 13.84 -11.96 2.67
N ASP A 407 15.08 -12.33 2.31
CA ASP A 407 16.11 -12.97 3.15
C ASP A 407 15.92 -14.48 3.49
N GLY A 408 14.80 -15.08 3.10
CA GLY A 408 14.52 -16.52 3.20
C GLY A 408 14.33 -17.19 1.84
N TYR A 409 13.75 -18.39 1.84
CA TYR A 409 13.27 -19.06 0.63
C TYR A 409 11.78 -19.36 0.72
N SER A 410 11.08 -19.26 -0.41
CA SER A 410 9.66 -19.59 -0.59
C SER A 410 9.49 -20.92 -1.33
N GLN A 411 8.31 -21.53 -1.19
CA GLN A 411 7.99 -22.79 -1.89
C GLN A 411 7.79 -22.61 -3.40
N LEU A 412 7.28 -21.45 -3.80
CA LEU A 412 7.14 -21.04 -5.19
C LEU A 412 8.29 -20.13 -5.61
N SER A 413 8.77 -20.30 -6.83
CA SER A 413 9.76 -19.40 -7.43
C SER A 413 9.10 -18.10 -7.90
N ASN A 414 9.90 -17.05 -8.02
CA ASN A 414 9.44 -15.72 -8.42
C ASN A 414 8.84 -15.62 -9.85
N ASP A 415 8.85 -16.70 -10.64
CA ASP A 415 8.22 -16.79 -11.97
C ASP A 415 6.76 -17.29 -11.94
N TYR A 416 6.17 -17.40 -10.75
CA TYR A 416 4.74 -17.62 -10.54
C TYR A 416 4.03 -16.28 -10.32
N THR A 417 3.95 -15.47 -11.38
CA THR A 417 3.30 -14.15 -11.35
C THR A 417 1.85 -14.26 -10.89
N SER A 418 1.46 -13.48 -9.87
CA SER A 418 0.07 -13.45 -9.39
C SER A 418 -0.84 -12.63 -10.32
N MET A 419 -2.14 -12.95 -10.34
CA MET A 419 -3.14 -12.16 -11.06
C MET A 419 -3.30 -10.76 -10.43
N ASN A 420 -3.07 -10.62 -9.11
CA ASN A 420 -3.03 -9.34 -8.42
C ASN A 420 -1.88 -8.44 -8.96
N LEU A 421 -0.67 -8.98 -9.10
CA LEU A 421 0.46 -8.23 -9.67
C LEU A 421 0.18 -7.79 -11.12
N ILE A 422 -0.42 -8.66 -11.93
CA ILE A 422 -0.87 -8.30 -13.29
C ILE A 422 -1.88 -7.15 -13.26
N HIS A 423 -2.86 -7.22 -12.36
CA HIS A 423 -3.86 -6.16 -12.22
C HIS A 423 -3.25 -4.83 -11.74
N SER A 424 -2.32 -4.87 -10.79
CA SER A 424 -1.59 -3.70 -10.30
C SER A 424 -0.79 -3.03 -11.43
N ILE A 425 -0.07 -3.82 -12.22
CA ILE A 425 0.70 -3.34 -13.38
C ILE A 425 -0.24 -2.77 -14.45
N ALA A 426 -1.23 -3.53 -14.91
CA ALA A 426 -2.16 -3.07 -15.94
C ALA A 426 -2.91 -1.79 -15.52
N SER A 427 -3.31 -1.70 -14.25
CA SER A 427 -3.96 -0.50 -13.70
C SER A 427 -3.04 0.72 -13.68
N SER A 428 -1.79 0.54 -13.25
CA SER A 428 -0.81 1.63 -13.17
C SER A 428 -0.42 2.14 -14.57
N PHE A 429 -0.16 1.23 -15.51
CA PHE A 429 0.22 1.60 -16.88
C PHE A 429 -0.93 2.26 -17.65
N ASP A 430 -2.18 1.83 -17.43
CA ASP A 430 -3.37 2.49 -18.00
C ASP A 430 -3.54 3.92 -17.44
N LEU A 431 -3.46 4.09 -16.11
CA LEU A 431 -3.58 5.41 -15.45
C LEU A 431 -2.58 6.45 -15.98
N PHE A 432 -1.38 6.01 -16.34
CA PHE A 432 -0.31 6.87 -16.86
C PHE A 432 -0.23 6.89 -18.40
N GLY A 433 -1.11 6.17 -19.10
CA GLY A 433 -1.13 6.11 -20.56
C GLY A 433 0.11 5.43 -21.16
N ARG A 434 0.75 4.53 -20.41
CA ARG A 434 1.99 3.81 -20.77
C ARG A 434 1.73 2.40 -21.29
N MET A 435 0.47 2.00 -21.48
CA MET A 435 0.11 0.64 -21.92
C MET A 435 0.86 0.15 -23.17
N SER A 436 1.26 1.05 -24.09
CA SER A 436 2.04 0.70 -25.29
C SER A 436 3.45 0.16 -25.01
N GLU A 437 3.94 0.30 -23.78
CA GLU A 437 5.25 -0.18 -23.35
C GLU A 437 5.24 -1.66 -22.92
N LEU A 438 4.04 -2.21 -22.66
CA LEU A 438 3.86 -3.60 -22.28
C LEU A 438 3.66 -4.51 -23.50
N ASP A 439 4.07 -5.77 -23.41
CA ASP A 439 3.71 -6.78 -24.39
C ASP A 439 2.25 -7.25 -24.17
N ILE A 440 1.31 -6.47 -24.69
CA ILE A 440 -0.13 -6.72 -24.54
C ILE A 440 -0.54 -8.11 -25.03
N GLN A 441 0.10 -8.63 -26.10
CA GLN A 441 -0.30 -9.92 -26.65
C GLN A 441 0.16 -11.07 -25.77
N SER A 442 1.41 -11.03 -25.30
CA SER A 442 1.92 -12.06 -24.39
C SER A 442 1.17 -12.05 -23.05
N LEU A 443 0.89 -10.86 -22.50
CA LEU A 443 0.07 -10.72 -21.28
C LEU A 443 -1.35 -11.27 -21.46
N TYR A 444 -1.98 -11.01 -22.61
CA TYR A 444 -3.28 -11.59 -22.92
C TYR A 444 -3.25 -13.11 -22.92
N GLU A 445 -2.26 -13.72 -23.59
CA GLU A 445 -2.10 -15.17 -23.64
C GLU A 445 -1.94 -15.76 -22.22
N SER A 446 -1.11 -15.16 -21.37
CA SER A 446 -0.94 -15.66 -20.00
C SER A 446 -2.20 -15.51 -19.12
N ILE A 447 -2.91 -14.38 -19.21
CA ILE A 447 -4.17 -14.20 -18.48
C ILE A 447 -5.22 -15.20 -18.98
N LYS A 448 -5.27 -15.40 -20.30
CA LYS A 448 -6.20 -16.32 -20.95
C LYS A 448 -5.99 -17.77 -20.51
N ASP A 449 -4.74 -18.23 -20.49
CA ASP A 449 -4.38 -19.59 -20.07
C ASP A 449 -4.67 -19.83 -18.58
N SER A 450 -4.89 -18.76 -17.82
CA SER A 450 -5.29 -18.81 -16.42
C SER A 450 -6.80 -18.90 -16.20
N TYR A 451 -7.60 -18.87 -17.28
CA TYR A 451 -9.04 -19.06 -17.22
C TYR A 451 -9.39 -20.54 -17.17
N ILE A 452 -10.19 -20.90 -16.17
CA ILE A 452 -10.50 -22.29 -15.85
C ILE A 452 -11.99 -22.54 -16.08
N GLU A 453 -12.29 -23.51 -16.94
CA GLU A 453 -13.62 -24.08 -17.11
C GLU A 453 -13.67 -25.49 -16.50
N HIS A 454 -13.70 -25.57 -15.17
CA HIS A 454 -13.77 -26.86 -14.50
C HIS A 454 -15.18 -27.44 -14.56
N SER A 455 -15.30 -28.63 -15.14
CA SER A 455 -16.50 -29.48 -15.07
C SER A 455 -16.23 -30.68 -14.15
N TYR A 456 -16.35 -30.51 -12.83
CA TYR A 456 -16.35 -31.66 -11.91
C TYR A 456 -17.78 -32.19 -11.80
N GLY A 457 -18.16 -33.23 -12.53
CA GLY A 457 -19.52 -33.80 -12.40
C GLY A 457 -20.66 -32.80 -12.68
N GLN A 458 -21.41 -32.40 -11.64
CA GLN A 458 -22.47 -31.36 -11.74
C GLN A 458 -21.95 -29.93 -11.46
N TYR A 459 -20.67 -29.77 -11.13
CA TYR A 459 -20.03 -28.51 -10.76
C TYR A 459 -19.34 -27.92 -12.01
N SER A 460 -19.91 -26.86 -12.60
CA SER A 460 -19.22 -26.04 -13.58
C SER A 460 -18.83 -24.71 -12.94
N ALA A 461 -17.56 -24.56 -12.56
CA ALA A 461 -17.02 -23.28 -12.12
C ALA A 461 -16.24 -22.68 -13.28
N LYS A 462 -16.63 -21.46 -13.68
CA LYS A 462 -15.91 -20.61 -14.63
C LYS A 462 -15.26 -19.51 -13.82
N VAL A 463 -13.93 -19.51 -13.74
CA VAL A 463 -13.17 -18.67 -12.81
C VAL A 463 -11.73 -18.51 -13.32
N PHE A 464 -11.02 -17.47 -12.90
CA PHE A 464 -9.58 -17.35 -13.15
C PHE A 464 -8.76 -17.86 -11.97
N SER A 465 -7.56 -18.37 -12.23
CA SER A 465 -6.59 -18.66 -11.17
C SER A 465 -6.01 -17.38 -10.57
N GLY A 466 -5.62 -17.45 -9.29
CA GLY A 466 -4.92 -16.39 -8.57
C GLY A 466 -3.49 -16.16 -9.05
N TYR A 467 -2.93 -17.05 -9.87
CA TYR A 467 -1.63 -16.90 -10.50
C TYR A 467 -1.66 -17.31 -11.97
N LEU A 468 -0.64 -16.91 -12.73
CA LEU A 468 -0.54 -17.23 -14.15
C LEU A 468 -0.21 -18.71 -14.37
N ILE A 469 -1.15 -19.44 -14.97
CA ILE A 469 -1.01 -20.87 -15.25
C ILE A 469 -0.18 -21.07 -16.52
N LYS A 470 0.68 -22.10 -16.50
CA LYS A 470 1.53 -22.48 -17.65
C LYS A 470 0.93 -23.61 -18.51
N THR A 471 -0.08 -24.35 -18.01
CA THR A 471 -0.77 -25.45 -18.72
C THR A 471 -2.19 -25.72 -18.24
N ASP A 472 -3.04 -26.19 -19.14
CA ASP A 472 -4.47 -26.45 -18.92
C ASP A 472 -4.81 -27.71 -18.06
N GLU A 473 -3.84 -28.55 -17.66
CA GLU A 473 -4.15 -29.87 -17.09
C GLU A 473 -4.47 -29.86 -15.58
N PHE A 474 -3.66 -29.18 -14.77
CA PHE A 474 -3.81 -29.19 -13.30
C PHE A 474 -3.26 -27.91 -12.68
N ILE A 475 -4.02 -27.33 -11.74
CA ILE A 475 -3.72 -26.03 -11.13
C ILE A 475 -3.25 -26.11 -9.69
N GLY A 476 -3.44 -27.25 -9.02
CA GLY A 476 -3.06 -27.37 -7.61
C GLY A 476 -1.54 -27.34 -7.40
N LEU A 477 -1.14 -26.85 -6.23
CA LEU A 477 0.24 -26.81 -5.77
C LEU A 477 0.35 -27.71 -4.54
N ARG A 478 1.36 -28.59 -4.52
CA ARG A 478 1.51 -29.62 -3.48
C ARG A 478 1.83 -29.00 -2.12
N THR A 479 2.59 -27.92 -2.09
CA THR A 479 3.03 -27.29 -0.83
C THR A 479 1.96 -26.44 -0.16
N HIS A 480 0.86 -26.17 -0.85
CA HIS A 480 -0.20 -25.29 -0.38
C HIS A 480 0.37 -23.94 0.11
N PRO A 481 0.99 -23.12 -0.76
CA PRO A 481 1.52 -21.81 -0.37
C PRO A 481 0.42 -20.91 0.23
N ILE A 482 0.76 -20.10 1.24
CA ILE A 482 -0.20 -19.35 2.07
C ILE A 482 -1.08 -18.41 1.22
N GLU A 483 -0.50 -17.83 0.17
CA GLU A 483 -1.12 -16.85 -0.73
C GLU A 483 -2.27 -17.41 -1.55
N TYR A 484 -2.40 -18.75 -1.65
CA TYR A 484 -3.43 -19.41 -2.43
C TYR A 484 -4.25 -20.43 -1.63
N TYR A 485 -3.88 -20.67 -0.36
CA TYR A 485 -4.44 -21.74 0.47
C TYR A 485 -4.63 -21.28 1.92
N SER A 486 -5.68 -20.48 2.15
CA SER A 486 -6.03 -19.98 3.48
C SER A 486 -7.51 -20.24 3.84
N SER A 487 -7.76 -21.47 4.29
CA SER A 487 -9.01 -21.90 4.92
C SER A 487 -8.76 -22.36 6.36
N GLY A 488 -9.70 -22.11 7.28
CA GLY A 488 -9.48 -22.47 8.68
C GLY A 488 -10.39 -21.74 9.66
N ASN A 489 -10.03 -21.82 10.94
CA ASN A 489 -10.65 -21.08 12.04
C ASN A 489 -10.21 -19.62 12.09
N ARG A 490 -8.97 -19.33 11.67
CA ARG A 490 -8.37 -17.98 11.61
C ARG A 490 -8.24 -17.31 12.97
N ASP A 491 -7.81 -18.08 13.96
CA ASP A 491 -7.48 -17.54 15.28
C ASP A 491 -6.07 -16.90 15.30
N HIS A 492 -5.21 -17.22 14.32
CA HIS A 492 -3.82 -16.80 14.24
C HIS A 492 -3.44 -16.10 12.91
N VAL A 493 -4.15 -16.41 11.82
CA VAL A 493 -3.86 -16.03 10.43
C VAL A 493 -5.13 -15.44 9.80
N ASP A 494 -5.06 -14.19 9.33
CA ASP A 494 -6.21 -13.43 8.80
C ASP A 494 -6.42 -13.64 7.28
N GLU A 495 -5.53 -14.39 6.63
CA GLU A 495 -5.49 -14.63 5.19
C GLU A 495 -6.75 -15.35 4.69
N ILE A 496 -7.25 -14.90 3.53
CA ILE A 496 -8.52 -15.41 2.97
C ILE A 496 -8.45 -15.98 1.55
N SER A 497 -7.29 -15.90 0.93
CA SER A 497 -6.97 -16.26 -0.45
C SER A 497 -7.23 -17.73 -0.83
N PHE A 498 -7.68 -17.91 -2.08
CA PHE A 498 -7.86 -19.20 -2.74
C PHE A 498 -7.13 -19.22 -4.08
N ILE A 499 -6.78 -20.42 -4.54
CA ILE A 499 -6.16 -20.65 -5.86
C ILE A 499 -6.99 -20.12 -7.04
N SER A 500 -8.30 -19.99 -6.85
CA SER A 500 -9.25 -19.39 -7.78
C SER A 500 -10.38 -18.76 -6.98
N SER A 501 -10.81 -17.55 -7.37
CA SER A 501 -11.88 -16.84 -6.70
C SER A 501 -12.51 -15.76 -7.59
N HIS A 502 -13.57 -15.11 -7.08
CA HIS A 502 -14.11 -13.91 -7.70
C HIS A 502 -13.12 -12.74 -7.71
N GLU A 503 -12.17 -12.71 -6.77
CA GLU A 503 -11.10 -11.70 -6.74
C GLU A 503 -10.18 -11.86 -7.95
N SER A 504 -9.62 -13.06 -8.18
CA SER A 504 -8.79 -13.32 -9.35
C SER A 504 -9.57 -13.12 -10.66
N THR A 505 -10.87 -13.45 -10.68
CA THR A 505 -11.76 -13.19 -11.82
C THR A 505 -11.93 -11.70 -12.08
N HIS A 506 -12.15 -10.89 -11.04
CA HIS A 506 -12.24 -9.44 -11.16
C HIS A 506 -10.93 -8.86 -11.69
N PHE A 507 -9.79 -9.25 -11.11
CA PHE A 507 -8.48 -8.78 -11.52
C PHE A 507 -8.17 -9.14 -12.97
N ALA A 508 -8.47 -10.36 -13.41
CA ALA A 508 -8.29 -10.78 -14.79
C ALA A 508 -9.17 -9.98 -15.75
N LEU A 509 -10.48 -9.88 -15.49
CA LEU A 509 -11.43 -9.15 -16.35
C LEU A 509 -11.09 -7.67 -16.47
N ASP A 510 -10.75 -7.03 -15.36
CA ASP A 510 -10.38 -5.62 -15.35
C ASP A 510 -9.04 -5.39 -16.06
N SER A 511 -8.08 -6.31 -15.92
CA SER A 511 -6.82 -6.28 -16.68
C SER A 511 -7.05 -6.44 -18.18
N LEU A 512 -7.82 -7.45 -18.59
CA LEU A 512 -8.20 -7.68 -19.99
C LEU A 512 -8.89 -6.45 -20.60
N ARG A 513 -9.73 -5.76 -19.82
CA ARG A 513 -10.37 -4.51 -20.25
C ARG A 513 -9.34 -3.40 -20.47
N LYS A 514 -8.42 -3.18 -19.53
CA LYS A 514 -7.38 -2.12 -19.61
C LYS A 514 -6.36 -2.36 -20.72
N ILE A 515 -6.02 -3.62 -21.00
CA ILE A 515 -5.10 -3.97 -22.10
C ILE A 515 -5.81 -4.12 -23.45
N PHE A 516 -7.10 -3.77 -23.55
CA PHE A 516 -7.91 -3.81 -24.77
C PHE A 516 -8.10 -5.22 -25.37
N LYS A 517 -8.20 -6.25 -24.51
CA LYS A 517 -8.25 -7.68 -24.89
C LYS A 517 -9.49 -8.43 -24.39
N LEU A 518 -10.41 -7.74 -23.72
CA LEU A 518 -11.67 -8.35 -23.28
C LEU A 518 -12.55 -8.79 -24.47
N ASP A 519 -12.54 -8.06 -25.59
CA ASP A 519 -13.23 -8.47 -26.83
C ASP A 519 -12.66 -9.79 -27.38
N ASP A 520 -11.32 -9.90 -27.44
CA ASP A 520 -10.63 -11.11 -27.93
C ASP A 520 -10.98 -12.31 -27.03
N PHE A 521 -10.98 -12.11 -25.71
CA PHE A 521 -11.42 -13.13 -24.75
C PHE A 521 -12.88 -13.54 -24.96
N ALA A 522 -13.79 -12.59 -25.20
CA ALA A 522 -15.21 -12.84 -25.44
C ALA A 522 -15.51 -13.61 -26.74
N LEU A 523 -14.57 -13.62 -27.70
CA LEU A 523 -14.68 -14.44 -28.92
C LEU A 523 -14.39 -15.92 -28.66
N GLU A 524 -13.57 -16.21 -27.66
CA GLU A 524 -13.14 -17.58 -27.32
C GLU A 524 -14.02 -18.20 -26.22
N PHE A 525 -14.50 -17.40 -25.26
CA PHE A 525 -15.17 -17.90 -24.06
C PHE A 525 -16.58 -17.32 -23.84
N ASP A 526 -17.44 -18.12 -23.21
CA ASP A 526 -18.82 -17.75 -22.93
C ASP A 526 -18.96 -16.91 -21.65
N LEU A 527 -18.98 -15.59 -21.85
CA LEU A 527 -19.15 -14.58 -20.80
C LEU A 527 -20.51 -14.64 -20.10
N LEU A 528 -21.57 -15.09 -20.77
CA LEU A 528 -22.88 -15.25 -20.13
C LEU A 528 -22.84 -16.40 -19.13
N GLY A 529 -22.20 -17.51 -19.49
CA GLY A 529 -21.97 -18.59 -18.53
C GLY A 529 -21.08 -18.17 -17.36
N LEU A 530 -20.13 -17.24 -17.55
CA LEU A 530 -19.34 -16.68 -16.45
C LEU A 530 -20.22 -15.84 -15.51
N ILE A 531 -21.11 -14.99 -16.04
CA ILE A 531 -22.13 -14.30 -15.25
C ILE A 531 -22.98 -15.30 -14.45
N ASP A 532 -23.49 -16.36 -15.11
CA ASP A 532 -24.32 -17.36 -14.46
C ASP A 532 -23.56 -18.10 -13.34
N GLY A 533 -22.27 -18.40 -13.55
CA GLY A 533 -21.39 -18.99 -12.54
C GLY A 533 -21.22 -18.09 -11.31
N ILE A 534 -20.99 -16.80 -11.52
CA ILE A 534 -20.88 -15.82 -10.43
C ILE A 534 -22.20 -15.73 -9.67
N ILE A 535 -23.34 -15.55 -10.37
CA ILE A 535 -24.67 -15.48 -9.75
C ILE A 535 -24.98 -16.75 -8.96
N ALA A 536 -24.66 -17.93 -9.51
CA ALA A 536 -24.92 -19.20 -8.85
C ALA A 536 -24.15 -19.34 -7.53
N SER A 537 -23.06 -18.60 -7.32
CA SER A 537 -22.29 -18.62 -6.06
C SER A 537 -22.90 -17.78 -4.94
N GLN A 538 -24.00 -17.06 -5.19
CA GLN A 538 -24.73 -16.37 -4.13
C GLN A 538 -25.35 -17.38 -3.15
N PHE A 539 -25.02 -17.24 -1.88
CA PHE A 539 -25.44 -18.14 -0.82
C PHE A 539 -26.86 -17.81 -0.33
N LEU A 540 -27.80 -18.73 -0.57
CA LEU A 540 -29.24 -18.50 -0.36
C LEU A 540 -29.87 -19.48 0.66
N ASN A 541 -29.10 -19.95 1.65
CA ASN A 541 -29.66 -20.71 2.77
C ASN A 541 -29.98 -19.79 3.95
N ASP A 542 -31.26 -19.55 4.19
CA ASP A 542 -31.75 -18.64 5.24
C ASP A 542 -31.59 -19.19 6.67
N SER A 543 -31.25 -20.48 6.83
CA SER A 543 -30.90 -21.07 8.13
C SER A 543 -29.57 -20.53 8.68
N TYR A 544 -28.70 -20.03 7.78
CA TYR A 544 -27.44 -19.38 8.11
C TYR A 544 -27.60 -17.86 7.95
N TYR A 545 -28.39 -17.28 8.85
CA TYR A 545 -28.86 -15.89 8.74
C TYR A 545 -27.73 -14.87 8.57
N ASP A 546 -26.60 -15.06 9.25
CA ASP A 546 -25.50 -14.11 9.24
C ASP A 546 -24.90 -13.94 7.84
N ASN A 547 -24.79 -15.03 7.08
CA ASN A 547 -24.17 -15.05 5.74
C ASN A 547 -25.16 -15.13 4.57
N PHE A 548 -26.47 -15.23 4.84
CA PHE A 548 -27.50 -15.28 3.81
C PHE A 548 -27.46 -14.05 2.89
N GLY A 549 -27.23 -14.27 1.59
CA GLY A 549 -27.20 -13.27 0.53
C GLY A 549 -25.81 -12.87 0.03
N ALA A 550 -24.75 -13.24 0.75
CA ALA A 550 -23.36 -13.03 0.32
C ALA A 550 -22.95 -14.01 -0.78
N PHE A 551 -21.79 -13.77 -1.40
CA PHE A 551 -21.18 -14.67 -2.39
C PHE A 551 -20.09 -15.52 -1.73
N THR A 552 -20.03 -16.80 -2.09
CA THR A 552 -18.89 -17.66 -1.75
C THR A 552 -17.69 -17.31 -2.65
N PRO A 553 -16.47 -17.83 -2.38
CA PRO A 553 -15.28 -17.45 -3.15
C PRO A 553 -15.37 -17.76 -4.65
N MET A 554 -16.02 -18.86 -5.03
CA MET A 554 -16.24 -19.26 -6.43
C MET A 554 -17.30 -20.36 -6.60
N TRP A 555 -17.62 -21.12 -5.54
CA TRP A 555 -18.48 -22.30 -5.66
C TRP A 555 -19.96 -21.94 -5.78
N PRO A 556 -20.70 -22.61 -6.68
CA PRO A 556 -22.14 -22.45 -6.73
C PRO A 556 -22.79 -22.89 -5.41
N TYR A 557 -23.83 -22.17 -4.99
CA TYR A 557 -24.62 -22.50 -3.82
C TYR A 557 -25.29 -23.87 -3.97
N MET A 558 -25.06 -24.73 -2.97
CA MET A 558 -25.69 -26.04 -2.87
C MET A 558 -26.20 -26.28 -1.45
N ALA A 559 -27.47 -26.62 -1.35
CA ALA A 559 -28.14 -26.78 -0.06
C ALA A 559 -27.49 -27.87 0.82
N ASP A 560 -27.02 -28.97 0.22
CA ASP A 560 -26.35 -30.08 0.91
C ASP A 560 -24.92 -29.76 1.37
N ARG A 561 -24.34 -28.65 0.91
CA ARG A 561 -23.00 -28.16 1.33
C ARG A 561 -23.06 -26.84 2.09
N SER A 562 -24.22 -26.48 2.64
CA SER A 562 -24.44 -25.15 3.20
C SER A 562 -23.47 -24.80 4.34
N GLU A 563 -23.13 -25.76 5.20
CA GLU A 563 -22.17 -25.56 6.31
C GLU A 563 -20.76 -25.22 5.79
N PHE A 564 -20.26 -26.02 4.85
CA PHE A 564 -18.97 -25.82 4.18
C PHE A 564 -18.89 -24.47 3.46
N LEU A 565 -19.95 -24.10 2.74
CA LEU A 565 -20.01 -22.83 2.00
C LEU A 565 -20.14 -21.63 2.95
N ASN A 566 -20.95 -21.75 4.00
CA ASN A 566 -21.14 -20.71 5.00
C ASN A 566 -19.81 -20.30 5.66
N ALA A 567 -18.95 -21.27 5.94
CA ALA A 567 -17.67 -21.03 6.61
C ALA A 567 -16.62 -20.34 5.72
N ARG A 568 -16.89 -20.15 4.42
CA ARG A 568 -15.98 -19.51 3.44
C ARG A 568 -16.50 -18.19 2.89
N ILE A 569 -17.57 -17.67 3.48
CA ILE A 569 -18.12 -16.38 3.09
C ILE A 569 -17.32 -15.27 3.74
N PHE A 570 -16.69 -14.47 2.90
CA PHE A 570 -16.01 -13.24 3.28
C PHE A 570 -16.56 -12.13 2.40
N PHE A 571 -16.74 -10.95 2.98
CA PHE A 571 -17.43 -9.87 2.26
C PHE A 571 -16.66 -9.41 1.01
N GLU A 572 -15.33 -9.50 1.03
CA GLU A 572 -14.46 -9.29 -0.12
C GLU A 572 -14.91 -10.08 -1.37
N TYR A 573 -15.29 -11.36 -1.23
CA TYR A 573 -15.79 -12.13 -2.36
C TYR A 573 -17.11 -11.61 -2.92
N SER A 574 -17.96 -11.02 -2.08
CA SER A 574 -19.18 -10.34 -2.55
C SER A 574 -18.85 -9.05 -3.28
N TYR A 575 -17.84 -8.30 -2.83
CA TYR A 575 -17.36 -7.12 -3.55
C TYR A 575 -16.82 -7.51 -4.94
N HIS A 576 -15.89 -8.46 -5.02
CA HIS A 576 -15.30 -8.85 -6.30
C HIS A 576 -16.29 -9.55 -7.25
N ALA A 577 -17.26 -10.30 -6.73
CA ALA A 577 -18.36 -10.83 -7.53
C ALA A 577 -19.15 -9.67 -8.18
N MET A 578 -19.52 -8.66 -7.40
CA MET A 578 -20.24 -7.48 -7.92
C MET A 578 -19.40 -6.69 -8.94
N ARG A 579 -18.10 -6.49 -8.68
CA ARG A 579 -17.19 -5.81 -9.62
C ARG A 579 -17.04 -6.58 -10.93
N SER A 580 -16.98 -7.91 -10.88
CA SER A 580 -16.93 -8.76 -12.06
C SER A 580 -18.23 -8.67 -12.87
N LEU A 581 -19.39 -8.73 -12.19
CA LEU A 581 -20.69 -8.58 -12.84
C LEU A 581 -20.87 -7.19 -13.48
N GLU A 582 -20.36 -6.12 -12.88
CA GLU A 582 -20.37 -4.78 -13.48
C GLU A 582 -19.57 -4.73 -14.78
N ILE A 583 -18.33 -5.23 -14.79
CA ILE A 583 -17.49 -5.27 -16.00
C ILE A 583 -18.16 -6.08 -17.11
N LEU A 584 -18.69 -7.25 -16.78
CA LEU A 584 -19.34 -8.14 -17.75
C LEU A 584 -20.65 -7.55 -18.27
N ALA A 585 -21.48 -6.96 -17.40
CA ALA A 585 -22.72 -6.32 -17.78
C ALA A 585 -22.47 -5.13 -18.71
N ASP A 586 -21.54 -4.24 -18.35
CA ASP A 586 -21.16 -3.09 -19.17
C ASP A 586 -20.67 -3.53 -20.55
N HIS A 587 -19.77 -4.52 -20.59
CA HIS A 587 -19.21 -5.05 -21.84
C HIS A 587 -20.29 -5.67 -22.75
N LEU A 588 -21.21 -6.43 -22.17
CA LEU A 588 -22.32 -7.07 -22.90
C LEU A 588 -23.53 -6.14 -23.13
N SER A 589 -23.42 -4.86 -22.75
CA SER A 589 -24.53 -3.88 -22.80
C SER A 589 -25.80 -4.36 -22.07
N LEU A 590 -25.61 -5.05 -20.96
CA LEU A 590 -26.65 -5.47 -20.02
C LEU A 590 -26.74 -4.46 -18.87
N ASN A 591 -27.87 -4.45 -18.19
CA ASN A 591 -28.02 -3.71 -16.95
C ASN A 591 -27.72 -4.65 -15.77
N LEU A 592 -26.76 -4.29 -14.92
CA LEU A 592 -26.40 -5.04 -13.72
C LEU A 592 -27.63 -5.40 -12.87
N LEU A 593 -28.56 -4.47 -12.69
CA LEU A 593 -29.74 -4.68 -11.86
C LEU A 593 -30.79 -5.59 -12.51
N ASP A 594 -30.67 -5.91 -13.79
CA ASP A 594 -31.55 -6.86 -14.49
C ASP A 594 -30.99 -8.29 -14.46
N LEU A 595 -29.79 -8.49 -13.89
CA LEU A 595 -29.23 -9.83 -13.65
C LEU A 595 -29.98 -10.57 -12.54
N ASN A 596 -29.94 -11.91 -12.58
CA ASN A 596 -30.78 -12.80 -11.78
C ASN A 596 -30.26 -13.12 -10.36
N PHE A 597 -29.37 -12.32 -9.78
CA PHE A 597 -28.98 -12.48 -8.37
C PHE A 597 -30.00 -11.83 -7.43
N ASP A 598 -30.11 -12.34 -6.20
CA ASP A 598 -31.00 -11.81 -5.18
C ASP A 598 -30.40 -10.55 -4.53
N LYS A 599 -30.74 -9.41 -5.12
CA LYS A 599 -30.35 -8.07 -4.65
C LYS A 599 -30.80 -7.78 -3.22
N VAL A 600 -31.98 -8.29 -2.82
CA VAL A 600 -32.54 -8.03 -1.48
C VAL A 600 -31.77 -8.82 -0.43
N ALA A 601 -31.42 -10.08 -0.73
CA ALA A 601 -30.58 -10.89 0.13
C ALA A 601 -29.19 -10.24 0.30
N LEU A 602 -28.53 -9.82 -0.78
CA LEU A 602 -27.21 -9.16 -0.70
C LEU A 602 -27.28 -7.85 0.09
N TYR A 603 -28.26 -6.99 -0.18
CA TYR A 603 -28.46 -5.77 0.61
C TYR A 603 -28.64 -6.10 2.11
N SER A 604 -29.44 -7.12 2.42
CA SER A 604 -29.69 -7.53 3.81
C SER A 604 -28.43 -8.05 4.50
N TYR A 605 -27.58 -8.80 3.80
CA TYR A 605 -26.26 -9.21 4.30
C TYR A 605 -25.40 -7.99 4.64
N VAL A 606 -25.29 -7.04 3.72
CA VAL A 606 -24.49 -5.83 3.93
C VAL A 606 -25.03 -5.02 5.11
N ASP A 607 -26.34 -4.77 5.15
CA ASP A 607 -26.98 -3.93 6.17
C ASP A 607 -26.81 -4.49 7.59
N ARG A 608 -26.84 -5.82 7.75
CA ARG A 608 -26.66 -6.49 9.06
C ARG A 608 -25.25 -6.33 9.65
N ASN A 609 -24.25 -6.19 8.79
CA ASN A 609 -22.85 -6.06 9.19
C ASN A 609 -22.42 -4.60 9.35
N ILE A 610 -23.33 -3.63 9.18
CA ILE A 610 -23.04 -2.22 9.46
C ILE A 610 -23.09 -1.97 10.97
N VAL A 611 -22.01 -1.44 11.51
CA VAL A 611 -21.97 -0.91 12.87
C VAL A 611 -22.23 0.59 12.81
N GLU A 612 -23.36 1.02 13.39
CA GLU A 612 -23.71 2.44 13.51
C GLU A 612 -23.80 2.84 14.99
N THR A 613 -22.87 3.69 15.42
CA THR A 613 -22.87 4.34 16.74
C THR A 613 -23.40 5.78 16.63
N PRO A 614 -23.55 6.54 17.73
CA PRO A 614 -23.90 7.95 17.63
C PRO A 614 -22.90 8.79 16.81
N SER A 615 -21.61 8.41 16.78
CA SER A 615 -20.55 9.17 16.14
C SER A 615 -19.98 8.56 14.86
N MET A 616 -20.05 7.23 14.69
CA MET A 616 -19.34 6.51 13.62
C MET A 616 -20.24 5.50 12.90
N LEU A 617 -19.91 5.22 11.63
CA LEU A 617 -20.53 4.18 10.81
C LEU A 617 -19.45 3.50 9.99
N TYR A 618 -19.35 2.18 10.09
CA TYR A 618 -18.40 1.35 9.33
C TYR A 618 -18.97 -0.06 9.12
N PHE A 619 -18.31 -0.84 8.26
CA PHE A 619 -18.65 -2.24 8.03
C PHE A 619 -17.82 -3.14 8.95
N ASP A 620 -18.46 -4.03 9.70
CA ASP A 620 -17.81 -5.00 10.57
C ASP A 620 -17.78 -6.38 9.88
N PRO A 621 -16.61 -6.84 9.41
CA PRO A 621 -16.48 -8.12 8.72
C PRO A 621 -16.68 -9.34 9.62
N LYS A 622 -16.71 -9.19 10.95
CA LYS A 622 -16.83 -10.26 11.97
C LYS A 622 -15.65 -11.22 12.11
N TYR A 623 -14.77 -11.32 11.12
CA TYR A 623 -13.65 -12.28 11.12
C TYR A 623 -12.29 -11.67 11.50
N THR A 624 -12.16 -10.34 11.57
CA THR A 624 -10.91 -9.68 11.99
C THR A 624 -11.21 -8.41 12.78
N SER A 625 -10.23 -7.97 13.57
CA SER A 625 -10.22 -6.68 14.27
C SER A 625 -9.21 -5.68 13.70
N ASP A 626 -8.49 -6.09 12.66
CA ASP A 626 -7.55 -5.24 11.92
C ASP A 626 -8.27 -4.03 11.32
N LEU A 627 -7.74 -2.83 11.59
CA LEU A 627 -8.38 -1.57 11.23
C LEU A 627 -8.34 -1.33 9.72
N GLU A 628 -7.26 -1.71 9.06
CA GLU A 628 -7.04 -1.59 7.62
C GLU A 628 -8.02 -2.49 6.86
N VAL A 629 -8.24 -3.71 7.35
CA VAL A 629 -9.23 -4.63 6.77
C VAL A 629 -10.66 -4.10 6.99
N ILE A 630 -10.96 -3.50 8.16
CA ILE A 630 -12.26 -2.85 8.40
C ILE A 630 -12.47 -1.63 7.49
N LEU A 631 -11.44 -0.81 7.26
CA LEU A 631 -11.48 0.32 6.33
C LEU A 631 -11.73 -0.15 4.89
N GLU A 632 -11.01 -1.16 4.43
CA GLU A 632 -11.18 -1.80 3.13
C GLU A 632 -12.60 -2.36 2.94
N ASN A 633 -13.10 -3.11 3.93
CA ASN A 633 -14.46 -3.64 3.89
C ASN A 633 -15.53 -2.53 3.98
N THR A 634 -15.23 -1.40 4.63
CA THR A 634 -16.11 -0.21 4.62
C THR A 634 -16.16 0.41 3.23
N TYR A 635 -15.04 0.49 2.51
CA TYR A 635 -15.02 0.87 1.10
C TYR A 635 -15.82 -0.11 0.24
N TYR A 636 -15.63 -1.42 0.41
CA TYR A 636 -16.40 -2.47 -0.28
C TYR A 636 -17.90 -2.32 -0.04
N MET A 637 -18.32 -2.01 1.19
CA MET A 637 -19.72 -1.79 1.57
C MET A 637 -20.32 -0.65 0.76
N ILE A 638 -19.63 0.50 0.67
CA ILE A 638 -20.11 1.66 -0.08
C ILE A 638 -20.27 1.28 -1.55
N ARG A 639 -19.27 0.61 -2.15
CA ARG A 639 -19.28 0.19 -3.55
C ARG A 639 -20.42 -0.78 -3.87
N VAL A 640 -20.62 -1.80 -3.06
CA VAL A 640 -21.72 -2.77 -3.24
C VAL A 640 -23.08 -2.07 -3.11
N LEU A 641 -23.26 -1.20 -2.12
CA LEU A 641 -24.52 -0.45 -1.95
C LEU A 641 -24.80 0.52 -3.12
N GLN A 642 -23.76 1.13 -3.70
CA GLN A 642 -23.87 1.97 -4.89
C GLN A 642 -24.25 1.13 -6.12
N ALA A 643 -23.60 -0.02 -6.33
CA ALA A 643 -23.93 -0.96 -7.41
C ALA A 643 -25.40 -1.44 -7.34
N LEU A 644 -25.92 -1.60 -6.11
CA LEU A 644 -27.32 -1.93 -5.85
C LEU A 644 -28.30 -0.74 -5.94
N ASN A 645 -27.84 0.46 -6.28
CA ASN A 645 -28.61 1.71 -6.20
C ASN A 645 -29.33 1.89 -4.84
N SER A 646 -28.69 1.44 -3.76
CA SER A 646 -29.27 1.35 -2.41
C SER A 646 -28.43 2.07 -1.35
N TYR A 647 -27.40 2.83 -1.76
CA TYR A 647 -26.60 3.63 -0.85
C TYR A 647 -27.42 4.76 -0.22
N ASN A 648 -27.69 4.64 1.07
CA ASN A 648 -28.38 5.64 1.88
C ASN A 648 -27.85 5.59 3.32
N LYS A 649 -26.57 5.98 3.50
CA LYS A 649 -25.87 5.93 4.79
C LYS A 649 -25.39 7.32 5.21
N ASN A 650 -25.12 7.51 6.49
CA ASN A 650 -24.72 8.80 7.04
C ASN A 650 -23.24 9.09 6.75
N SER A 651 -22.97 9.86 5.69
CA SER A 651 -21.62 10.24 5.28
C SER A 651 -20.80 10.95 6.36
N GLN A 652 -21.42 11.73 7.26
CA GLN A 652 -20.70 12.38 8.35
C GLN A 652 -20.18 11.36 9.38
N LYS A 653 -20.94 10.30 9.66
CA LYS A 653 -20.49 9.24 10.57
C LYS A 653 -19.37 8.40 9.95
N ILE A 654 -19.42 8.16 8.64
CA ILE A 654 -18.33 7.51 7.90
C ILE A 654 -17.09 8.41 7.93
N LYS A 655 -17.24 9.72 7.67
CA LYS A 655 -16.15 10.71 7.79
C LYS A 655 -15.47 10.64 9.16
N ASN A 656 -16.26 10.66 10.24
CA ASN A 656 -15.72 10.59 11.60
C ASN A 656 -14.96 9.29 11.87
N PHE A 657 -15.40 8.16 11.29
CA PHE A 657 -14.68 6.89 11.39
C PHE A 657 -13.35 6.99 10.66
N VAL A 658 -13.36 7.38 9.38
CA VAL A 658 -12.15 7.52 8.57
C VAL A 658 -11.13 8.47 9.23
N GLU A 659 -11.55 9.66 9.66
CA GLU A 659 -10.66 10.63 10.33
C GLU A 659 -10.06 10.09 11.64
N SER A 660 -10.79 9.23 12.37
CA SER A 660 -10.28 8.61 13.60
C SER A 660 -9.35 7.41 13.35
N SER A 661 -9.40 6.86 12.15
CA SER A 661 -8.67 5.65 11.75
C SER A 661 -7.41 5.95 10.94
N LEU A 662 -7.17 7.20 10.55
CA LEU A 662 -6.01 7.59 9.74
C LEU A 662 -4.70 7.19 10.41
N ASP A 663 -3.94 6.33 9.72
CA ASP A 663 -2.59 5.93 10.07
C ASP A 663 -1.62 6.28 8.93
N TYR A 664 -0.59 7.05 9.24
CA TYR A 664 0.44 7.49 8.28
C TYR A 664 1.69 6.61 8.30
N ASP A 665 1.68 5.50 9.03
CA ASP A 665 2.68 4.44 8.94
C ASP A 665 2.27 3.31 7.98
N ASN A 666 1.01 3.30 7.52
CA ASN A 666 0.43 2.24 6.69
C ASN A 666 -0.25 2.79 5.41
N ILE A 667 0.25 2.40 4.23
CA ILE A 667 -0.27 2.93 2.96
C ILE A 667 -1.65 2.39 2.59
N LYS A 668 -2.00 1.17 3.03
CA LYS A 668 -3.34 0.58 2.82
C LYS A 668 -4.39 1.43 3.52
N ASN A 669 -4.10 1.87 4.74
CA ASN A 669 -4.96 2.77 5.52
C ASN A 669 -5.19 4.10 4.78
N ILE A 670 -4.12 4.77 4.34
CA ILE A 670 -4.21 6.04 3.59
C ILE A 670 -5.01 5.84 2.31
N TYR A 671 -4.74 4.77 1.55
CA TYR A 671 -5.40 4.50 0.29
C TYR A 671 -6.91 4.30 0.47
N TYR A 672 -7.35 3.41 1.35
CA TYR A 672 -8.79 3.19 1.55
C TYR A 672 -9.50 4.38 2.19
N SER A 673 -8.82 5.13 3.06
CA SER A 673 -9.32 6.41 3.56
C SER A 673 -9.53 7.43 2.43
N TYR A 674 -8.56 7.53 1.52
CA TYR A 674 -8.64 8.36 0.31
C TYR A 674 -9.80 7.90 -0.59
N LYS A 675 -9.92 6.60 -0.90
CA LYS A 675 -11.00 6.08 -1.76
C LYS A 675 -12.38 6.32 -1.17
N ILE A 676 -12.55 6.17 0.14
CA ILE A 676 -13.82 6.49 0.81
C ILE A 676 -14.12 7.99 0.72
N SER A 677 -13.12 8.84 0.98
CA SER A 677 -13.27 10.30 0.89
C SER A 677 -13.64 10.75 -0.52
N GLU A 678 -12.98 10.20 -1.54
CA GLU A 678 -13.23 10.48 -2.96
C GLU A 678 -14.65 10.03 -3.36
N LEU A 679 -15.03 8.81 -2.99
CA LEU A 679 -16.29 8.20 -3.39
C LEU A 679 -17.52 8.88 -2.79
N LEU A 680 -17.38 9.49 -1.61
CA LEU A 680 -18.46 10.11 -0.85
C LEU A 680 -18.34 11.63 -0.73
N ASP A 681 -17.32 12.24 -1.32
CA ASP A 681 -17.03 13.68 -1.23
C ASP A 681 -16.96 14.18 0.24
N LEU A 682 -16.15 13.50 1.06
CA LEU A 682 -16.12 13.74 2.51
C LEU A 682 -15.28 14.94 2.95
N ASP A 683 -14.50 15.58 2.06
CA ASP A 683 -13.58 16.68 2.41
C ASP A 683 -12.69 16.35 3.63
N ILE A 684 -12.00 15.21 3.57
CA ILE A 684 -11.06 14.79 4.62
C ILE A 684 -9.73 15.52 4.42
N SER A 685 -9.22 16.11 5.50
CA SER A 685 -7.93 16.81 5.49
C SER A 685 -6.78 15.85 5.72
N PHE A 686 -6.28 15.23 4.65
CA PHE A 686 -5.05 14.45 4.69
C PHE A 686 -3.80 15.32 4.88
N ASP A 687 -2.85 14.83 5.68
CA ASP A 687 -1.50 15.37 5.78
C ASP A 687 -0.66 14.83 4.62
N SER A 688 -0.60 15.62 3.54
CA SER A 688 0.16 15.26 2.34
C SER A 688 1.67 15.19 2.60
N TYR A 689 2.20 15.87 3.61
CA TYR A 689 3.64 15.79 3.90
C TYR A 689 3.98 14.42 4.47
N LEU A 690 3.22 13.94 5.44
CA LEU A 690 3.40 12.61 6.02
C LEU A 690 3.16 11.50 4.98
N ALA A 691 2.11 11.60 4.16
CA ALA A 691 1.85 10.63 3.10
C ALA A 691 2.98 10.60 2.04
N GLN A 692 3.51 11.77 1.65
CA GLN A 692 4.64 11.86 0.72
C GLN A 692 5.92 11.25 1.30
N GLU A 693 6.20 11.50 2.58
CA GLU A 693 7.35 10.93 3.31
C GLU A 693 7.21 9.40 3.43
N LEU A 694 6.01 8.91 3.74
CA LEU A 694 5.73 7.48 3.81
C LEU A 694 6.08 6.80 2.48
N VAL A 695 5.61 7.31 1.33
CA VAL A 695 5.92 6.73 0.01
C VAL A 695 7.43 6.59 -0.23
N GLN A 696 8.24 7.55 0.23
CA GLN A 696 9.71 7.47 0.14
C GLN A 696 10.28 6.39 1.06
N ILE A 697 9.72 6.26 2.27
CA ILE A 697 10.09 5.23 3.25
C ILE A 697 9.70 3.84 2.75
N LEU A 698 8.59 3.69 2.04
CA LEU A 698 8.10 2.39 1.58
C LEU A 698 8.85 1.88 0.35
N HIS A 699 9.49 2.75 -0.44
CA HIS A 699 10.18 2.31 -1.65
C HIS A 699 11.40 1.42 -1.35
N SER A 700 11.44 0.26 -1.98
CA SER A 700 12.60 -0.64 -2.03
C SER A 700 13.29 -0.56 -3.39
N GLY A 701 14.47 0.04 -3.44
CA GLY A 701 15.29 0.04 -4.66
C GLY A 701 15.91 -1.32 -5.00
N GLU A 702 15.87 -2.29 -4.08
CA GLU A 702 16.34 -3.66 -4.34
C GLU A 702 15.31 -4.46 -5.14
N TYR A 703 14.03 -4.36 -4.73
CA TYR A 703 12.93 -5.08 -5.37
C TYR A 703 12.23 -4.25 -6.47
N ASN A 704 12.48 -2.94 -6.52
CA ASN A 704 11.70 -1.96 -7.31
C ASN A 704 10.20 -2.07 -7.02
N GLU A 705 9.88 -2.13 -5.72
CA GLU A 705 8.53 -2.29 -5.18
C GLU A 705 8.35 -1.44 -3.92
N PHE A 706 7.14 -1.45 -3.37
CA PHE A 706 6.79 -0.72 -2.16
C PHE A 706 6.34 -1.66 -1.03
N TYR A 707 6.89 -1.44 0.17
CA TYR A 707 6.38 -2.06 1.40
C TYR A 707 4.97 -1.53 1.74
N LEU A 708 4.19 -2.30 2.50
CA LEU A 708 2.88 -1.87 3.03
C LEU A 708 3.02 -0.83 4.15
N THR A 709 4.03 -1.01 5.00
CA THR A 709 4.21 -0.28 6.27
C THR A 709 5.65 0.20 6.45
N SER A 710 5.83 1.22 7.29
CA SER A 710 7.13 1.87 7.52
C SER A 710 8.18 0.97 8.22
N ASP A 711 7.75 -0.11 8.87
CA ASP A 711 8.59 -1.18 9.42
C ASP A 711 9.20 -2.11 8.36
N ARG A 712 8.66 -2.08 7.13
CA ARG A 712 9.12 -2.84 5.96
C ARG A 712 9.08 -4.37 6.16
N GLU A 713 8.03 -4.87 6.82
CA GLU A 713 7.84 -6.31 7.04
C GLU A 713 7.30 -7.03 5.78
N ALA A 714 6.36 -6.42 5.07
CA ALA A 714 5.71 -7.03 3.89
C ALA A 714 5.66 -6.10 2.67
N ILE A 715 5.90 -6.65 1.48
CA ILE A 715 5.72 -5.97 0.19
C ILE A 715 4.34 -6.34 -0.38
N GLY A 716 3.49 -5.33 -0.59
CA GLY A 716 2.18 -5.50 -1.22
C GLY A 716 2.26 -5.13 -2.69
N HIS A 717 2.01 -6.09 -3.59
CA HIS A 717 2.09 -5.87 -5.04
C HIS A 717 1.07 -4.83 -5.55
N GLU A 718 -0.03 -4.67 -4.83
CA GLU A 718 -1.07 -3.67 -5.10
C GLU A 718 -0.66 -2.25 -4.70
N VAL A 719 0.33 -2.07 -3.81
CA VAL A 719 0.76 -0.76 -3.30
C VAL A 719 1.21 0.16 -4.42
N PHE A 720 1.91 -0.37 -5.42
CA PHE A 720 2.32 0.42 -6.58
C PHE A 720 1.11 1.05 -7.29
N SER A 721 0.03 0.28 -7.49
CA SER A 721 -1.19 0.79 -8.09
C SER A 721 -1.92 1.81 -7.21
N TRP A 722 -1.90 1.64 -5.89
CA TRP A 722 -2.49 2.58 -4.95
C TRP A 722 -1.76 3.92 -4.95
N ILE A 723 -0.44 3.89 -4.94
CA ILE A 723 0.43 5.08 -5.04
C ILE A 723 0.20 5.76 -6.38
N CYS A 724 0.11 5.02 -7.48
CA CYS A 724 -0.19 5.56 -8.80
C CYS A 724 -1.58 6.22 -8.87
N ASP A 725 -2.62 5.59 -8.33
CA ASP A 725 -3.98 6.14 -8.28
C ASP A 725 -4.00 7.44 -7.48
N MET A 726 -3.45 7.44 -6.27
CA MET A 726 -3.38 8.66 -5.45
C MET A 726 -2.51 9.75 -6.10
N ALA A 727 -1.38 9.40 -6.70
CA ALA A 727 -0.52 10.37 -7.40
C ALA A 727 -1.23 11.01 -8.59
N ARG A 728 -2.10 10.27 -9.29
CA ARG A 728 -2.78 10.75 -10.49
C ARG A 728 -4.07 11.50 -10.19
N ASN A 729 -4.85 10.99 -9.24
CA ASN A 729 -6.26 11.34 -9.07
C ASN A 729 -6.55 12.14 -7.80
N SER A 730 -5.66 12.15 -6.80
CA SER A 730 -5.89 12.96 -5.61
C SER A 730 -5.83 14.47 -5.92
N GLU A 731 -6.61 15.25 -5.17
CA GLU A 731 -6.78 16.69 -5.39
C GLU A 731 -5.44 17.44 -5.38
N ILE A 732 -5.22 18.26 -6.41
CA ILE A 732 -4.06 19.15 -6.47
C ILE A 732 -4.34 20.39 -5.63
N ARG A 733 -3.42 20.66 -4.70
CA ARG A 733 -3.43 21.84 -3.82
C ARG A 733 -2.37 22.84 -4.28
N ILE A 734 -2.66 24.12 -4.02
CA ILE A 734 -1.82 25.26 -4.39
C ILE A 734 -1.34 25.93 -3.10
N GLU A 735 -0.02 25.95 -2.89
CA GLU A 735 0.61 26.78 -1.86
C GLU A 735 1.30 27.97 -2.54
N ALA A 736 0.79 29.19 -2.30
CA ALA A 736 1.25 30.39 -2.96
C ALA A 736 1.83 31.41 -1.97
N HIS A 737 2.98 31.98 -2.34
CA HIS A 737 3.64 33.08 -1.65
C HIS A 737 3.68 34.31 -2.55
N TYR A 738 3.09 35.41 -2.09
CA TYR A 738 3.05 36.69 -2.81
C TYR A 738 2.96 37.86 -1.83
N SER A 739 3.28 39.07 -2.31
CA SER A 739 3.18 40.27 -1.48
C SER A 739 1.73 40.71 -1.32
N SER A 740 1.31 40.95 -0.07
CA SER A 740 -0.05 41.42 0.25
C SER A 740 -0.28 42.90 -0.10
N VAL A 741 0.79 43.67 -0.30
CA VAL A 741 0.76 45.08 -0.74
C VAL A 741 1.81 45.30 -1.81
N VAL A 742 1.40 45.85 -2.96
CA VAL A 742 2.28 46.08 -4.12
C VAL A 742 2.14 47.53 -4.62
N PRO A 743 3.23 48.25 -4.93
CA PRO A 743 3.13 49.58 -5.52
C PRO A 743 2.58 49.52 -6.96
N LEU A 744 1.71 50.46 -7.35
CA LEU A 744 1.30 50.62 -8.75
C LEU A 744 2.52 50.93 -9.64
N GLY A 745 2.64 50.33 -10.80
CA GLY A 745 3.84 50.38 -11.63
C GLY A 745 4.99 49.49 -11.15
N GLY A 746 4.78 48.70 -10.09
CA GLY A 746 5.71 47.67 -9.60
C GLY A 746 5.37 46.26 -10.10
N HIS A 747 5.97 45.27 -9.45
CA HIS A 747 5.76 43.84 -9.73
C HIS A 747 5.36 43.11 -8.44
N ASN A 748 4.45 42.15 -8.55
CA ASN A 748 4.23 41.15 -7.51
C ASN A 748 4.95 39.87 -7.91
N HIS A 749 6.03 39.54 -7.20
CA HIS A 749 6.67 38.24 -7.35
C HIS A 749 5.77 37.19 -6.69
N VAL A 750 5.27 36.26 -7.50
CA VAL A 750 4.43 35.17 -7.02
C VAL A 750 5.21 33.88 -7.20
N GLU A 751 5.44 33.18 -6.09
CA GLU A 751 6.03 31.84 -6.07
C GLU A 751 4.96 30.84 -5.61
N VAL A 752 4.88 29.69 -6.28
CA VAL A 752 3.84 28.70 -6.04
C VAL A 752 4.43 27.29 -6.03
N SER A 753 4.01 26.48 -5.08
CA SER A 753 4.20 25.03 -5.08
C SER A 753 2.87 24.33 -5.35
N LEU A 754 2.90 23.31 -6.19
CA LEU A 754 1.78 22.39 -6.39
C LEU A 754 2.08 21.09 -5.66
N TYR A 755 1.05 20.47 -5.08
CA TYR A 755 1.19 19.16 -4.47
C TYR A 755 -0.15 18.46 -4.41
N ASN A 756 -0.15 17.13 -4.36
CA ASN A 756 -1.30 16.34 -3.96
C ASN A 756 -0.90 15.36 -2.84
N LEU A 757 -1.67 14.31 -2.62
CA LEU A 757 -1.42 13.37 -1.54
C LEU A 757 -0.05 12.66 -1.67
N VAL A 758 0.45 12.45 -2.89
CA VAL A 758 1.66 11.63 -3.15
C VAL A 758 2.78 12.38 -3.85
N VAL A 759 2.49 13.35 -4.72
CA VAL A 759 3.52 14.03 -5.53
C VAL A 759 3.51 15.55 -5.34
N ARG A 760 4.69 16.15 -5.50
CA ARG A 760 4.90 17.60 -5.67
C ARG A 760 5.27 17.98 -7.10
N ASP A 761 5.79 17.01 -7.86
CA ASP A 761 6.14 17.20 -9.26
C ASP A 761 5.13 16.52 -10.20
N PHE A 762 4.35 17.34 -10.90
CA PHE A 762 3.41 16.92 -11.93
C PHE A 762 3.99 16.95 -13.35
N GLY A 763 5.27 17.28 -13.50
CA GLY A 763 6.02 17.28 -14.75
C GLY A 763 5.47 18.31 -15.75
N THR A 764 5.61 18.02 -17.04
CA THR A 764 5.16 18.91 -18.11
C THR A 764 3.65 18.85 -18.38
N TYR A 765 2.90 18.03 -17.65
CA TYR A 765 1.47 17.84 -17.88
C TYR A 765 0.62 19.01 -17.35
N ILE A 766 1.13 19.74 -16.35
CA ILE A 766 0.44 20.87 -15.76
C ILE A 766 0.93 22.19 -16.35
N THR A 767 0.00 22.97 -16.88
CA THR A 767 0.19 24.39 -17.18
C THR A 767 -0.37 25.22 -16.04
N PHE A 768 0.47 26.06 -15.43
CA PHE A 768 0.09 26.90 -14.30
C PHE A 768 0.00 28.37 -14.69
N LYS A 769 -1.09 29.04 -14.31
CA LYS A 769 -1.40 30.41 -14.75
C LYS A 769 -1.94 31.25 -13.60
N PHE A 770 -1.69 32.56 -13.65
CA PHE A 770 -2.49 33.56 -12.96
C PHE A 770 -3.45 34.21 -13.96
N GLU A 771 -4.72 34.30 -13.62
CA GLU A 771 -5.77 34.88 -14.46
C GLU A 771 -6.52 35.98 -13.70
N SER A 772 -6.45 37.21 -14.22
CA SER A 772 -7.13 38.37 -13.65
C SER A 772 -7.72 39.24 -14.76
N ASP A 773 -8.95 39.74 -14.55
CA ASP A 773 -9.57 40.70 -15.46
C ASP A 773 -8.79 42.04 -15.48
N GLN A 774 -8.04 42.35 -14.41
CA GLN A 774 -7.35 43.63 -14.21
C GLN A 774 -5.97 43.65 -14.88
N VAL A 775 -5.20 42.56 -14.76
CA VAL A 775 -3.80 42.50 -15.25
C VAL A 775 -3.56 41.40 -16.28
N GLY A 776 -4.62 40.73 -16.75
CA GLY A 776 -4.57 39.70 -17.77
C GLY A 776 -4.12 38.32 -17.26
N THR A 777 -3.69 37.47 -18.19
CA THR A 777 -3.21 36.11 -17.92
C THR A 777 -1.69 36.05 -17.96
N HIS A 778 -1.10 35.46 -16.93
CA HIS A 778 0.35 35.24 -16.80
C HIS A 778 0.62 33.74 -16.68
N VAL A 779 1.48 33.18 -17.53
CA VAL A 779 1.83 31.75 -17.50
C VAL A 779 3.13 31.60 -16.73
N PHE A 780 3.16 30.73 -15.73
CA PHE A 780 4.31 30.57 -14.86
C PHE A 780 5.34 29.63 -15.49
N SER A 781 6.61 29.90 -15.20
CA SER A 781 7.70 28.98 -15.54
C SER A 781 8.06 28.11 -14.34
N LYS A 782 8.25 26.81 -14.58
CA LYS A 782 8.69 25.86 -13.56
C LYS A 782 10.21 26.00 -13.32
N SER A 783 10.60 26.09 -12.05
CA SER A 783 11.99 26.15 -11.58
C SER A 783 12.58 24.75 -11.40
N ALA A 784 13.87 24.67 -11.03
CA ALA A 784 14.56 23.40 -10.80
C ALA A 784 14.20 22.72 -9.47
N ASN A 785 13.52 23.42 -8.55
CA ASN A 785 13.07 22.93 -7.25
C ASN A 785 11.56 22.66 -7.22
N ASP A 786 10.96 22.40 -8.39
CA ASP A 786 9.53 22.12 -8.57
C ASP A 786 8.56 23.24 -8.15
N THR A 787 9.07 24.47 -8.01
CA THR A 787 8.24 25.65 -7.79
C THR A 787 7.93 26.35 -9.11
N TYR A 788 6.83 27.10 -9.13
CA TYR A 788 6.41 27.95 -10.23
C TYR A 788 6.60 29.39 -9.79
N ALA A 789 7.29 30.21 -10.58
CA ALA A 789 7.47 31.61 -10.24
C ALA A 789 7.18 32.52 -11.44
N GLU A 790 6.59 33.68 -11.18
CA GLU A 790 6.32 34.72 -12.18
C GLU A 790 6.26 36.11 -11.53
N ASP A 791 6.74 37.13 -12.24
CA ASP A 791 6.66 38.54 -11.82
C ASP A 791 5.46 39.24 -12.48
N ILE A 792 4.35 39.35 -11.75
CA ILE A 792 3.14 39.98 -12.26
C ILE A 792 3.33 41.50 -12.26
N SER A 793 3.48 42.08 -13.45
CA SER A 793 3.57 43.54 -13.62
C SER A 793 2.23 44.21 -13.30
N ILE A 794 2.24 45.26 -12.49
CA ILE A 794 1.04 45.99 -12.07
C ILE A 794 1.00 47.36 -12.73
N PRO A 795 0.25 47.58 -13.82
CA PRO A 795 0.19 48.89 -14.48
C PRO A 795 -0.42 49.97 -13.60
N ILE A 796 0.00 51.22 -13.79
CA ILE A 796 -0.62 52.40 -13.14
C ILE A 796 -1.94 52.70 -13.86
N ASN A 797 -3.02 52.12 -13.34
CA ASN A 797 -4.38 52.30 -13.83
C ASN A 797 -5.34 52.34 -12.64
N ALA A 798 -6.40 53.14 -12.74
CA ALA A 798 -7.46 53.24 -11.75
C ALA A 798 -8.11 51.88 -11.45
N GLU A 799 -8.28 51.04 -12.47
CA GLU A 799 -8.87 49.69 -12.34
C GLU A 799 -8.03 48.75 -11.47
N ASN A 800 -6.75 49.06 -11.26
CA ASN A 800 -5.81 48.26 -10.47
C ASN A 800 -5.74 48.72 -8.99
N HIS A 801 -6.61 49.64 -8.56
CA HIS A 801 -6.63 50.19 -7.20
C HIS A 801 -8.05 50.20 -6.61
N PRO A 802 -8.26 49.93 -5.31
CA PRO A 802 -7.27 49.68 -4.25
C PRO A 802 -6.74 48.25 -4.16
N THR A 803 -7.32 47.31 -4.90
CA THR A 803 -7.01 45.88 -4.80
C THR A 803 -6.99 45.24 -6.17
N ILE A 804 -6.10 44.26 -6.35
CA ILE A 804 -6.10 43.35 -7.50
C ILE A 804 -6.54 41.98 -7.02
N SER A 805 -7.44 41.36 -7.78
CA SER A 805 -7.91 39.99 -7.54
C SER A 805 -7.77 39.16 -8.81
N GLY A 806 -7.52 37.87 -8.63
CA GLY A 806 -7.41 36.91 -9.71
C GLY A 806 -7.27 35.49 -9.17
N PHE A 807 -7.13 34.54 -10.08
CA PHE A 807 -7.02 33.12 -9.75
C PHE A 807 -5.70 32.57 -10.22
N LEU A 808 -5.00 31.89 -9.31
CA LEU A 808 -3.97 30.93 -9.67
C LEU A 808 -4.64 29.63 -10.07
N ARG A 809 -4.33 29.10 -11.25
CA ARG A 809 -5.00 27.93 -11.82
C ARG A 809 -4.02 26.94 -12.42
N ALA A 810 -4.18 25.68 -12.03
CA ALA A 810 -3.46 24.54 -12.60
C ALA A 810 -4.33 23.83 -13.63
N TYR A 811 -3.83 23.66 -14.84
CA TYR A 811 -4.52 22.99 -15.94
C TYR A 811 -3.76 21.76 -16.41
N GLU A 812 -4.47 20.68 -16.64
CA GLU A 812 -3.97 19.56 -17.45
C GLU A 812 -4.60 19.61 -18.84
N GLY A 813 -3.80 19.96 -19.84
CA GLY A 813 -4.33 20.32 -21.15
C GLY A 813 -5.30 21.50 -21.04
N THR A 814 -6.60 21.25 -21.24
CA THR A 814 -7.68 22.24 -21.09
C THR A 814 -8.49 22.07 -19.80
N GLN A 815 -8.30 20.98 -19.06
CA GLN A 815 -9.06 20.70 -17.84
C GLN A 815 -8.47 21.46 -16.66
N LEU A 816 -9.29 22.24 -15.96
CA LEU A 816 -8.91 22.85 -14.68
C LEU A 816 -8.82 21.77 -13.60
N LYS A 817 -7.69 21.72 -12.88
CA LYS A 817 -7.43 20.74 -11.82
C LYS A 817 -7.38 21.35 -10.43
N ALA A 818 -6.94 22.60 -10.30
CA ALA A 818 -6.90 23.33 -9.04
C ALA A 818 -7.02 24.82 -9.29
N GLU A 819 -7.63 25.53 -8.34
CA GLU A 819 -7.62 26.99 -8.32
C GLU A 819 -7.43 27.57 -6.91
N PHE A 820 -6.78 28.72 -6.85
CA PHE A 820 -6.54 29.47 -5.61
C PHE A 820 -6.77 30.95 -5.85
N ASN A 821 -7.62 31.56 -5.03
CA ASN A 821 -7.94 32.98 -5.14
C ASN A 821 -6.82 33.83 -4.53
N VAL A 822 -6.28 34.74 -5.33
CA VAL A 822 -5.25 35.70 -4.93
C VAL A 822 -5.87 37.08 -4.88
N SER A 823 -5.67 37.77 -3.75
CA SER A 823 -6.07 39.16 -3.61
C SER A 823 -5.00 39.93 -2.83
N PHE A 824 -4.53 41.03 -3.40
CA PHE A 824 -3.55 41.91 -2.76
C PHE A 824 -3.90 43.38 -2.98
N SER A 825 -3.49 44.22 -2.04
CA SER A 825 -3.73 45.66 -2.10
C SER A 825 -2.67 46.36 -2.95
N THR A 826 -3.06 47.44 -3.63
CA THR A 826 -2.12 48.31 -4.34
C THR A 826 -1.92 49.63 -3.61
N SER A 827 -0.71 50.16 -3.71
CA SER A 827 -0.33 51.43 -3.08
C SER A 827 0.29 52.40 -4.07
N TYR A 828 0.06 53.68 -3.85
CA TYR A 828 0.74 54.77 -4.53
C TYR A 828 0.66 56.03 -3.65
N THR A 829 1.40 57.07 -4.01
CA THR A 829 1.31 58.38 -3.35
C THR A 829 1.13 59.47 -4.40
N LEU A 830 0.08 60.29 -4.27
CA LEU A 830 -0.04 61.51 -5.06
C LEU A 830 0.96 62.55 -4.55
N SER A 831 1.90 62.94 -5.40
CA SER A 831 2.91 63.95 -5.10
C SER A 831 2.60 65.23 -5.85
N ILE A 832 2.23 66.27 -5.11
CA ILE A 832 2.03 67.63 -5.63
C ILE A 832 3.35 68.38 -5.38
N ASN A 833 4.14 68.51 -6.44
CA ASN A 833 5.47 69.11 -6.35
C ASN A 833 5.38 70.62 -6.15
N GLU A 834 4.42 71.27 -6.83
CA GLU A 834 4.25 72.72 -6.76
C GLU A 834 2.83 73.12 -7.21
N LEU A 835 2.24 74.09 -6.50
CA LEU A 835 1.11 74.90 -6.96
C LEU A 835 1.61 76.35 -7.02
N THR A 836 1.79 76.88 -8.23
CA THR A 836 2.26 78.25 -8.45
C THR A 836 1.10 79.11 -8.96
N VAL A 837 0.95 80.30 -8.38
CA VAL A 837 -0.11 81.23 -8.75
C VAL A 837 0.52 82.59 -9.01
N ASN A 838 0.41 83.07 -10.25
CA ASN A 838 1.01 84.32 -10.68
C ASN A 838 -0.09 85.33 -11.01
N GLU A 839 -0.06 86.48 -10.33
CA GLU A 839 -0.94 87.61 -10.66
C GLU A 839 -0.33 88.43 -11.80
N ASN A 840 -1.10 88.60 -12.87
CA ASN A 840 -0.74 89.40 -14.03
C ASN A 840 -1.71 90.59 -14.17
N PRO A 841 -1.35 91.66 -14.89
CA PRO A 841 -2.20 92.84 -15.05
C PRO A 841 -3.60 92.58 -15.66
N SER A 842 -3.80 91.43 -16.29
CA SER A 842 -5.04 91.02 -16.96
C SER A 842 -5.74 89.82 -16.32
N GLY A 843 -5.19 89.22 -15.25
CA GLY A 843 -5.77 88.01 -14.65
C GLY A 843 -4.82 87.23 -13.73
N MET A 844 -5.16 85.97 -13.45
CA MET A 844 -4.34 85.03 -12.68
C MET A 844 -3.95 83.82 -13.54
N ASP A 845 -2.66 83.46 -13.50
CA ASP A 845 -2.18 82.18 -14.04
C ASP A 845 -1.97 81.18 -12.90
N PHE A 846 -2.54 79.99 -13.06
CA PHE A 846 -2.40 78.87 -12.15
C PHE A 846 -1.60 77.75 -12.81
N PHE A 847 -0.61 77.22 -12.11
CA PHE A 847 0.19 76.07 -12.53
C PHE A 847 0.24 75.02 -11.44
N ILE A 848 -0.09 73.77 -11.78
CA ILE A 848 -0.01 72.63 -10.87
C ILE A 848 0.97 71.61 -11.46
N ASN A 849 2.02 71.30 -10.72
CA ASN A 849 2.93 70.20 -11.01
C ASN A 849 2.57 69.00 -10.11
N GLY A 850 2.00 67.96 -10.72
CA GLY A 850 1.58 66.75 -10.02
C GLY A 850 2.16 65.49 -10.64
N SER A 851 2.44 64.49 -9.82
CA SER A 851 2.90 63.17 -10.25
C SER A 851 2.39 62.07 -9.33
N ILE A 852 2.31 60.84 -9.85
CA ILE A 852 2.14 59.65 -9.02
C ILE A 852 3.53 59.18 -8.62
N LEU A 853 3.82 59.15 -7.33
CA LEU A 853 5.02 58.53 -6.79
C LEU A 853 4.68 57.09 -6.40
N SER A 854 5.38 56.13 -7.01
CA SER A 854 5.21 54.72 -6.71
C SER A 854 6.53 53.97 -6.87
N GLY A 855 6.89 53.16 -5.86
CA GLY A 855 8.19 52.45 -5.84
C GLY A 855 9.42 53.36 -5.93
N GLY A 856 9.30 54.64 -5.55
CA GLY A 856 10.38 55.63 -5.68
C GLY A 856 10.54 56.25 -7.07
N ILE A 857 9.67 55.91 -8.03
CA ILE A 857 9.63 56.47 -9.39
C ILE A 857 8.41 57.38 -9.51
N SER A 858 8.59 58.55 -10.15
CA SER A 858 7.51 59.49 -10.45
C SER A 858 6.96 59.26 -11.84
N TYR A 859 5.63 59.19 -11.94
CA TYR A 859 4.88 58.99 -13.17
C TYR A 859 3.96 60.18 -13.44
N PRO A 860 3.71 60.54 -14.72
CA PRO A 860 2.73 61.55 -15.05
C PRO A 860 1.31 61.13 -14.63
N LEU A 861 0.48 62.13 -14.37
CA LEU A 861 -0.96 61.96 -14.12
C LEU A 861 -1.68 61.86 -15.48
N SER A 862 -1.50 60.75 -16.20
CA SER A 862 -1.94 60.63 -17.60
C SER A 862 -3.47 60.64 -17.78
N PHE A 863 -4.21 60.29 -16.73
CA PHE A 863 -5.68 60.40 -16.69
C PHE A 863 -6.15 61.47 -15.69
N GLY A 864 -5.22 62.22 -15.11
CA GLY A 864 -5.53 63.23 -14.12
C GLY A 864 -6.20 64.46 -14.74
N ARG A 865 -7.00 65.15 -13.93
CA ARG A 865 -7.65 66.41 -14.29
C ARG A 865 -7.48 67.38 -13.14
N ALA A 866 -7.24 68.64 -13.44
CA ALA A 866 -7.31 69.71 -12.47
C ALA A 866 -8.42 70.68 -12.85
N PHE A 867 -9.13 71.17 -11.84
CA PHE A 867 -10.16 72.19 -12.02
C PHE A 867 -10.16 73.16 -10.86
N ILE A 868 -10.73 74.34 -11.11
CA ILE A 868 -10.87 75.42 -10.15
C ILE A 868 -12.34 75.76 -10.00
N ASN A 869 -12.81 75.80 -8.77
CA ASN A 869 -14.11 76.32 -8.41
C ASN A 869 -13.95 77.81 -8.09
N ILE A 870 -14.66 78.66 -8.83
CA ILE A 870 -14.55 80.10 -8.74
C ILE A 870 -15.75 80.64 -8.00
N HIS A 871 -15.51 81.30 -6.87
CA HIS A 871 -16.54 81.88 -6.04
C HIS A 871 -16.42 83.40 -6.05
N VAL A 872 -17.56 84.09 -6.14
CA VAL A 872 -17.65 85.54 -5.94
C VAL A 872 -18.62 85.82 -4.80
N ASP A 873 -18.19 86.59 -3.81
CA ASP A 873 -18.95 86.89 -2.59
C ASP A 873 -19.50 85.64 -1.87
N GLY A 874 -18.78 84.52 -1.96
CA GLY A 874 -19.13 83.25 -1.32
C GLY A 874 -20.15 82.38 -2.07
N GLN A 875 -20.54 82.74 -3.30
CA GLN A 875 -21.32 81.88 -4.19
C GLN A 875 -20.43 81.31 -5.32
N LEU A 876 -20.54 80.01 -5.58
CA LEU A 876 -19.88 79.36 -6.72
C LEU A 876 -20.51 79.88 -8.01
N ILE A 877 -19.70 80.53 -8.84
CA ILE A 877 -20.15 81.15 -10.09
C ILE A 877 -19.66 80.41 -11.34
N ASP A 878 -18.55 79.70 -11.24
CA ASP A 878 -17.97 78.99 -12.39
C ASP A 878 -17.05 77.84 -11.94
N GLU A 879 -16.89 76.84 -12.82
CA GLU A 879 -15.89 75.78 -12.70
C GLU A 879 -15.07 75.73 -13.99
N GLN A 880 -13.76 75.96 -13.89
CA GLN A 880 -12.87 75.94 -15.05
C GLN A 880 -11.86 74.79 -14.95
N GLN A 881 -11.66 74.10 -16.08
CA GLN A 881 -10.73 72.99 -16.21
C GLN A 881 -9.37 73.51 -16.69
N PHE A 882 -8.29 72.99 -16.11
CA PHE A 882 -6.94 73.35 -16.53
C PHE A 882 -6.58 72.67 -17.86
N ALA A 883 -5.75 73.32 -18.67
CA ALA A 883 -5.05 72.67 -19.77
C ALA A 883 -4.00 71.70 -19.22
N HIS A 884 -3.91 70.50 -19.78
CA HIS A 884 -3.04 69.42 -19.29
C HIS A 884 -1.92 69.13 -20.28
N GLN A 885 -0.69 69.08 -19.79
CA GLN A 885 0.49 68.66 -20.54
C GLN A 885 1.28 67.61 -19.76
N GLU A 886 1.58 66.48 -20.41
CA GLU A 886 2.36 65.39 -19.81
C GLU A 886 3.86 65.52 -20.11
N TYR A 887 4.66 65.25 -19.08
CA TYR A 887 6.09 65.06 -19.15
C TYR A 887 6.45 63.65 -18.65
N PRO A 888 7.64 63.10 -18.96
CA PRO A 888 7.99 61.72 -18.62
C PRO A 888 7.87 61.33 -17.14
N ARG A 889 7.84 62.30 -16.20
CA ARG A 889 7.80 62.05 -14.75
C ARG A 889 6.74 62.84 -13.99
N TYR A 890 5.99 63.72 -14.65
CA TYR A 890 5.00 64.59 -14.01
C TYR A 890 4.03 65.14 -15.05
N SER A 891 2.86 65.60 -14.61
CA SER A 891 1.91 66.39 -15.40
C SER A 891 1.95 67.84 -14.95
N LEU A 892 1.92 68.75 -15.91
CA LEU A 892 1.70 70.17 -15.68
C LEU A 892 0.26 70.50 -16.07
N PHE A 893 -0.49 71.08 -15.14
CA PHE A 893 -1.81 71.64 -15.41
C PHE A 893 -1.71 73.16 -15.35
N SER A 894 -2.17 73.85 -16.39
CA SER A 894 -2.14 75.32 -16.47
C SER A 894 -3.51 75.90 -16.79
N LEU A 895 -3.90 76.96 -16.09
CA LEU A 895 -5.13 77.71 -16.36
C LEU A 895 -4.85 79.20 -16.22
N THR A 896 -5.31 79.99 -17.19
CA THR A 896 -5.32 81.46 -17.10
C THR A 896 -6.76 81.91 -16.89
N PHE A 897 -7.01 82.58 -15.77
CA PHE A 897 -8.30 83.16 -15.45
C PHE A 897 -8.28 84.68 -15.67
N GLU A 898 -9.18 85.18 -16.50
CA GLU A 898 -9.38 86.61 -16.71
C GLU A 898 -10.66 87.06 -15.97
N PRO A 899 -10.56 88.00 -15.01
CA PRO A 899 -11.70 88.44 -14.22
C PRO A 899 -12.65 89.35 -15.03
N ASP A 900 -13.92 88.98 -15.10
CA ASP A 900 -14.94 89.76 -15.83
C ASP A 900 -15.47 90.99 -15.04
N THR A 901 -15.18 91.08 -13.74
CA THR A 901 -15.62 92.17 -12.85
C THR A 901 -14.56 92.52 -11.80
N ASN A 902 -14.61 93.71 -11.20
CA ASN A 902 -13.75 94.11 -10.06
C ASN A 902 -14.22 93.50 -8.71
N ALA A 903 -14.70 92.26 -8.70
CA ALA A 903 -15.19 91.59 -7.49
C ALA A 903 -14.05 90.89 -6.71
N GLN A 904 -14.33 90.44 -5.47
CA GLN A 904 -13.43 89.56 -4.74
C GLN A 904 -13.72 88.10 -5.14
N TYR A 905 -12.75 87.49 -5.82
CA TYR A 905 -12.78 86.09 -6.23
C TYR A 905 -12.10 85.22 -5.18
N TYR A 906 -12.70 84.08 -4.87
CA TYR A 906 -12.11 83.00 -4.09
C TYR A 906 -12.07 81.74 -4.96
N PHE A 907 -10.91 81.13 -5.05
CA PHE A 907 -10.65 79.98 -5.88
C PHE A 907 -10.37 78.76 -5.02
N GLU A 908 -11.06 77.65 -5.27
CA GLU A 908 -10.73 76.34 -4.71
C GLU A 908 -10.20 75.44 -5.81
N ILE A 909 -8.96 74.97 -5.64
CA ILE A 909 -8.25 74.23 -6.68
C ILE A 909 -8.28 72.75 -6.30
N PHE A 910 -8.71 71.92 -7.24
CA PHE A 910 -8.82 70.49 -7.08
C PHE A 910 -7.95 69.77 -8.10
N LEU A 911 -7.34 68.67 -7.65
CA LEU A 911 -6.61 67.73 -8.50
C LEU A 911 -7.22 66.35 -8.36
N ASN A 912 -7.65 65.80 -9.48
CA ASN A 912 -8.00 64.40 -9.65
C ASN A 912 -6.81 63.71 -10.31
N ASP A 913 -6.27 62.68 -9.68
CA ASP A 913 -5.12 61.93 -10.21
C ASP A 913 -5.51 60.85 -11.24
N GLY A 914 -6.82 60.70 -11.49
CA GLY A 914 -7.40 59.70 -12.36
C GLY A 914 -7.66 58.36 -11.66
N ILE A 915 -7.26 58.19 -10.40
CA ILE A 915 -7.36 56.93 -9.63
C ILE A 915 -8.29 57.10 -8.43
N GLN A 916 -8.15 58.20 -7.69
CA GLN A 916 -8.98 58.54 -6.54
C GLN A 916 -9.86 59.78 -6.80
N PRO A 917 -10.90 60.00 -6.00
CA PRO A 917 -11.70 61.22 -6.07
C PRO A 917 -10.84 62.48 -5.95
N SER A 918 -11.28 63.56 -6.59
CA SER A 918 -10.57 64.85 -6.61
C SER A 918 -10.24 65.34 -5.20
N VAL A 919 -8.97 65.69 -4.98
CA VAL A 919 -8.47 66.23 -3.71
C VAL A 919 -8.33 67.74 -3.83
N SER A 920 -8.74 68.50 -2.80
CA SER A 920 -8.45 69.94 -2.73
C SER A 920 -6.97 70.16 -2.45
N ILE A 921 -6.28 70.89 -3.33
CA ILE A 921 -4.83 71.08 -3.28
C ILE A 921 -4.41 72.50 -2.91
N GLY A 922 -5.35 73.45 -2.87
CA GLY A 922 -5.08 74.81 -2.45
C GLY A 922 -6.27 75.73 -2.68
N ASN A 923 -6.18 76.94 -2.12
CA ASN A 923 -7.13 78.01 -2.36
C ASN A 923 -6.43 79.36 -2.49
N VAL A 924 -7.04 80.28 -3.23
CA VAL A 924 -6.48 81.62 -3.53
C VAL A 924 -7.58 82.66 -3.49
N THR A 925 -7.26 83.90 -3.10
CA THR A 925 -8.18 85.05 -3.22
C THR A 925 -7.59 86.14 -4.10
N PHE A 926 -8.43 86.81 -4.89
CA PHE A 926 -8.05 87.89 -5.82
C PHE A 926 -9.10 89.01 -5.82
N GLY A 927 -8.70 90.28 -5.69
CA GLY A 927 -9.62 91.43 -5.69
C GLY A 927 -9.04 92.70 -5.06
N GLU A 928 -9.70 93.85 -5.26
CA GLU A 928 -9.22 95.18 -4.79
C GLU A 928 -9.12 95.25 -3.26
N GLY A 929 -7.89 95.09 -2.75
CA GLY A 929 -7.55 95.18 -1.33
C GLY A 929 -6.12 94.77 -0.95
N SER A 930 -5.36 94.11 -1.83
CA SER A 930 -3.96 93.74 -1.58
C SER A 930 -2.99 94.85 -2.03
N SER A 931 -2.86 95.90 -1.22
CA SER A 931 -1.83 96.92 -1.38
C SER A 931 -0.42 96.30 -1.34
N LYS A 932 0.44 96.70 -2.29
CA LYS A 932 1.90 96.54 -2.29
C LYS A 932 2.51 96.55 -0.87
N ARG A 933 2.99 95.39 -0.41
CA ARG A 933 4.11 95.27 0.53
C ARG A 933 5.03 94.15 0.07
N ALA A 934 6.25 94.52 -0.29
CA ALA A 934 7.36 93.58 -0.31
C ALA A 934 7.53 93.01 1.11
N PHE A 935 7.38 91.71 1.25
CA PHE A 935 7.91 90.94 2.37
C PHE A 935 8.85 89.89 1.80
N SER A 936 10.15 90.07 2.05
CA SER A 936 11.11 88.98 1.99
C SER A 936 10.80 88.01 3.14
N TYR A 937 10.55 86.74 2.82
CA TYR A 937 10.63 85.65 3.79
C TYR A 937 11.77 84.71 3.34
N GLU A 938 12.99 85.01 3.80
CA GLU A 938 13.93 83.95 4.14
C GLU A 938 13.55 83.45 5.53
N LYS A 939 12.74 82.39 5.61
CA LYS A 939 12.83 81.41 6.69
C LYS A 939 12.06 80.15 6.35
N GLU A 940 12.75 79.02 6.55
CA GLU A 940 12.21 77.66 6.58
C GLU A 940 10.78 77.62 7.15
N ILE A 941 9.84 77.17 6.33
CA ILE A 941 8.61 76.58 6.82
C ILE A 941 8.93 75.11 7.05
N GLN A 942 9.19 74.77 8.31
CA GLN A 942 8.98 73.41 8.80
C GLN A 942 7.51 73.06 8.57
N ILE A 943 7.26 72.17 7.62
CA ILE A 943 5.98 71.48 7.53
C ILE A 943 5.90 70.59 8.76
N ALA A 944 5.06 70.97 9.70
CA ALA A 944 4.56 70.06 10.72
C ALA A 944 3.75 68.98 9.99
N ILE A 945 4.26 67.75 10.07
CA ILE A 945 3.61 66.51 9.63
C ILE A 945 2.20 66.46 10.25
N PRO A 946 1.12 66.48 9.46
CA PRO A 946 -0.11 65.85 9.88
C PRO A 946 0.14 64.35 9.79
N ILE A 947 0.27 63.71 10.96
CA ILE A 947 0.16 62.26 11.07
C ILE A 947 -1.24 61.91 10.55
N MET A 948 -1.32 61.43 9.31
CA MET A 948 -2.50 60.74 8.84
C MET A 948 -2.42 59.31 9.38
N VAL A 949 -3.43 58.97 10.15
CA VAL A 949 -3.61 57.71 10.85
C VAL A 949 -3.67 56.57 9.83
N VAL A 950 -2.78 55.59 10.00
CA VAL A 950 -2.84 54.28 9.37
C VAL A 950 -4.12 53.58 9.86
N PHE A 951 -5.09 53.33 8.98
CA PHE A 951 -6.08 52.29 9.23
C PHE A 951 -5.46 50.94 8.87
N MET A 952 -4.80 50.32 9.84
CA MET A 952 -4.56 48.87 9.79
C MET A 952 -5.88 48.20 10.13
N VAL A 953 -6.60 47.73 9.11
CA VAL A 953 -7.57 46.66 9.32
C VAL A 953 -6.75 45.38 9.34
N VAL A 954 -6.54 44.84 10.54
CA VAL A 954 -6.04 43.47 10.74
C VAL A 954 -7.25 42.54 10.73
N PRO A 955 -7.36 41.60 9.78
CA PRO A 955 -8.21 40.43 9.96
C PRO A 955 -7.44 39.36 10.75
N GLY A 956 -8.07 38.86 11.81
CA GLY A 956 -7.85 37.49 12.27
C GLY A 956 -6.68 37.22 13.23
N SER A 957 -6.79 37.68 14.47
CA SER A 957 -6.32 36.88 15.62
C SER A 957 -7.15 37.20 16.85
N VAL A 958 -8.13 36.35 17.15
CA VAL A 958 -8.82 36.34 18.44
C VAL A 958 -8.01 35.43 19.36
N ILE A 959 -7.28 36.03 20.30
CA ILE A 959 -6.94 35.36 21.56
C ILE A 959 -7.41 36.28 22.68
N ALA A 960 -8.43 35.81 23.39
CA ALA A 960 -9.08 36.53 24.48
C ALA A 960 -8.25 36.41 25.77
N TYR A 961 -8.02 37.52 26.46
CA TYR A 961 -8.05 37.51 27.93
C TYR A 961 -8.73 38.76 28.50
N SER A 962 -9.68 38.47 29.38
CA SER A 962 -10.48 39.35 30.22
C SER A 962 -9.62 40.14 31.20
N THR A 963 -9.93 41.42 31.41
CA THR A 963 -10.09 41.98 32.77
C THR A 963 -10.96 43.24 32.78
N LYS A 964 -12.21 42.99 33.14
CA LYS A 964 -13.08 43.79 34.00
C LYS A 964 -12.31 44.77 34.92
N GLN A 965 -12.53 46.08 34.78
CA GLN A 965 -12.87 47.06 35.84
C GLN A 965 -12.56 48.49 35.39
N LEU A 966 -13.61 49.28 35.09
CA LEU A 966 -13.67 50.71 35.40
C LEU A 966 -15.08 51.25 35.12
N LYS A 967 -15.97 51.05 36.09
CA LYS A 967 -17.07 51.98 36.37
C LYS A 967 -17.57 51.73 37.79
N GLU A 968 -17.25 52.68 38.67
CA GLU A 968 -18.14 53.28 39.67
C GLU A 968 -17.37 53.65 40.94
N SER A 969 -17.11 54.95 41.11
CA SER A 969 -17.17 55.55 42.44
C SER A 969 -17.38 57.06 42.35
N LYS A 970 -18.65 57.48 42.43
CA LYS A 970 -19.03 58.63 43.26
C LYS A 970 -20.42 58.38 43.85
N LYS A 971 -20.38 57.90 45.11
CA LYS A 971 -21.36 58.03 46.24
C LYS A 971 -22.58 58.92 45.96
N ALA A 972 -23.79 58.68 46.45
CA ALA A 972 -24.35 57.76 47.45
C ALA A 972 -25.89 57.93 47.45
N LEU A 973 -26.66 56.90 47.83
CA LEU A 973 -27.71 56.95 48.87
C LEU A 973 -28.58 55.67 48.85
N ASP A 974 -28.77 55.12 50.04
CA ASP A 974 -30.01 54.52 50.56
C ASP A 974 -30.60 53.18 50.06
N HIS A 975 -30.52 52.23 51.00
CA HIS A 975 -31.62 51.42 51.58
C HIS A 975 -32.33 50.32 50.78
N LYS A 976 -32.20 49.10 51.36
CA LYS A 976 -33.24 48.09 51.62
C LYS A 976 -34.19 47.71 50.44
N ARG A 977 -33.98 46.53 49.86
CA ARG A 977 -34.65 45.27 50.25
C ARG A 977 -34.11 44.11 49.44
#